data_AF-A0A939T6Q5-F1
#
_entry.id   AF-A0A939T6Q5-F1
#
_cell.length_a   1.000
_cell.length_b   1.000
_cell.length_c   1.000
_cell.angle_alpha   90.00
_cell.angle_beta   90.00
_cell.angle_gamma   90.00
#
_symmetry.space_group_name_H-M   'P 1'
#
loop_
_entity.id
_entity.type
_entity.pdbx_description
1 polymer ?
#
loop_
_entity_poly.entity_id
_entity_poly.type
_entity_poly.pdbx_seq_one_letter_code
_entity_poly.pdbx_strand_id
1 'polypeptide(L)'
;MFEDLPRPEKIWAEAAAHAVLSAAAPSLAGSGFTLDGAFLSKVDTGDGWYAIGWIEGGRAVLYGFQPYSGTRDQVPPVDLLAGAPEWLPWERLVATPMLTSLRWWDGSSWSHAPVPHWMDDGVGYTDGTVEDLYLDLGEDLAGPAKAYGRLIKAAEEEALERPVVEALLEAVGEAVDEAGNVEAALRIAERTGLAPGSPRPEAAAGTGEPAGRRVQLLDHVQVGGVITAAMRGAGGELPDRPETSEAGEAGKASGAGKASGAGKANEAGKAGPARGPLIARVRAKGEITAAYVGHPRPGFTYHDSRGHWLDAEVSDLLTAWREEDADAARGRWLLARLRPANGDEVAVEAVYDHMPAWWESGSMPDAQIEALREEMRRREPRWRPGWAELLDEDFLANGAPPELCWRPDLLWSGNEDDIEGLLRSGALASAPLEVWRTARSALVDLATREQLLREQLLAAEPAGDERVRQVWLAVLADAEAGRGLQADWFAGKGERCPEPVLRRLMKQAELPRRGSSSYVARNLLDVAQTHAWPQSNPRRDGETWSGGTDFASMAARPPIDAISRFVRDIGLYANVDYMDVLDRVWATMPEALRSLIDGWRTQTEAGGLPALETGLAYLAPLASARFDRLDADFLSGWRPADPVEALVLALRTGIPGELEFPFTETAPSRGAMPALVVQHGEYLTVVTHPARVYGPSGEIETRRVSMPSLFPDVDPPFVHSGSLFWFDGTDLRMADRQGIFRVEGYSDDHDPLLTFEAEAGGPDFPETAEVIFPGADQATRIGCGGGRLRFHAPDGVETAQAPFGIAQKVEPGDQPVPPPGWWRHMRPADPAGSAALRRIDHATANALAEAALLGPRETARRLDELLPDVTSPRLRAGVIEQAVLAARCMQGLARLGTGGLPPVLSPLPGLRVRRNVKAMSHARLLADKLKDALNAPPGLVEVTDIADFGALRLPFLRLGGDALSIVWPWTTAYERTKVLDELHAWASTPFGDGSGHWQGGRSHRDRTVRGPPGRDLEPLRIGAPHPLPDDRNQIRAGPRFRLGHPARLEMGQPVPSRLGLPRRRPAPHRAPGRTRPAPRRPRARDRPRRPHRHGPLGRRPRPLRRHRTA
;
A
#
# COMPACT_ATOMS: atom_id res chain seq x y z
N MET A 1 -22.48 -11.01 -0.81
CA MET A 1 -23.78 -10.63 -0.22
C MET A 1 -24.34 -9.59 -1.15
N PHE A 2 -25.42 -9.91 -1.86
CA PHE A 2 -26.16 -8.91 -2.63
C PHE A 2 -26.86 -8.01 -1.60
N GLU A 3 -26.48 -6.74 -1.52
CA GLU A 3 -27.23 -5.79 -0.71
C GLU A 3 -28.60 -5.61 -1.36
N ASP A 4 -29.66 -5.77 -0.57
CA ASP A 4 -31.01 -5.45 -1.01
C ASP A 4 -31.05 -3.95 -1.37
N LEU A 5 -31.32 -3.64 -2.65
CA LEU A 5 -31.51 -2.27 -3.09
C LEU A 5 -32.60 -1.60 -2.24
N PRO A 6 -32.42 -0.33 -1.84
CA PRO A 6 -33.47 0.42 -1.16
C PRO A 6 -34.74 0.48 -2.02
N ARG A 7 -35.86 0.78 -1.38
CA ARG A 7 -37.12 1.02 -2.11
C ARG A 7 -36.95 2.15 -3.14
N PRO A 8 -37.64 2.10 -4.28
CA PRO A 8 -37.48 3.07 -5.36
C PRO A 8 -37.74 4.52 -4.92
N GLU A 9 -38.57 4.76 -3.89
CA GLU A 9 -38.81 6.11 -3.37
C GLU A 9 -37.54 6.75 -2.81
N LYS A 10 -36.71 5.97 -2.13
CA LYS A 10 -35.45 6.46 -1.57
C LYS A 10 -34.45 6.76 -2.68
N ILE A 11 -34.27 5.82 -3.62
CA ILE A 11 -33.36 6.00 -4.76
C ILE A 11 -33.77 7.22 -5.60
N TRP A 12 -35.08 7.40 -5.84
CA TRP A 12 -35.63 8.56 -6.53
C TRP A 12 -35.36 9.86 -5.77
N ALA A 13 -35.61 9.89 -4.46
CA ALA A 13 -35.39 11.09 -3.64
C ALA A 13 -33.93 11.55 -3.68
N GLU A 14 -32.97 10.63 -3.57
CA GLU A 14 -31.54 10.95 -3.65
C GLU A 14 -31.14 11.45 -5.04
N ALA A 15 -31.52 10.75 -6.11
CA ALA A 15 -31.26 11.17 -7.49
C ALA A 15 -31.87 12.55 -7.80
N ALA A 16 -33.09 12.80 -7.32
CA ALA A 16 -33.78 14.07 -7.50
C ALA A 16 -33.13 15.18 -6.67
N ALA A 17 -32.66 14.89 -5.45
CA ALA A 17 -31.90 15.83 -4.63
C ALA A 17 -30.59 16.26 -5.33
N HIS A 18 -29.88 15.33 -5.96
CA HIS A 18 -28.69 15.63 -6.75
C HIS A 18 -29.01 16.48 -7.99
N ALA A 19 -30.13 16.23 -8.66
CA ALA A 19 -30.59 17.10 -9.75
C ALA A 19 -30.88 18.54 -9.24
N VAL A 20 -31.49 18.68 -8.06
CA VAL A 20 -31.73 19.97 -7.41
C VAL A 20 -30.41 20.68 -7.08
N LEU A 21 -29.44 19.94 -6.52
CA LEU A 21 -28.12 20.47 -6.20
C LEU A 21 -27.36 20.94 -7.45
N SER A 22 -27.34 20.16 -8.53
CA SER A 22 -26.74 20.56 -9.81
C SER A 22 -27.43 21.77 -10.44
N ALA A 23 -28.75 21.93 -10.25
CA ALA A 23 -29.47 23.11 -10.70
C ALA A 23 -29.20 24.34 -9.81
N ALA A 24 -28.94 24.13 -8.51
CA ALA A 24 -28.58 25.19 -7.57
C ALA A 24 -27.15 25.69 -7.80
N ALA A 25 -26.21 24.79 -8.05
CA ALA A 25 -24.78 25.05 -8.24
C ALA A 25 -24.33 24.57 -9.62
N PRO A 26 -24.31 25.46 -10.64
CA PRO A 26 -23.97 25.10 -12.02
C PRO A 26 -22.59 24.43 -12.20
N SER A 27 -21.64 24.69 -11.30
CA SER A 27 -20.34 24.01 -11.27
C SER A 27 -20.44 22.49 -11.09
N LEU A 28 -21.55 21.99 -10.52
CA LEU A 28 -21.85 20.56 -10.33
C LEU A 28 -22.75 19.99 -11.43
N ALA A 29 -23.11 20.77 -12.46
CA ALA A 29 -23.99 20.31 -13.53
C ALA A 29 -23.40 19.13 -14.33
N GLY A 30 -22.06 19.02 -14.38
CA GLY A 30 -21.36 17.93 -15.06
C GLY A 30 -21.35 16.60 -14.31
N SER A 31 -21.82 16.55 -13.06
CA SER A 31 -21.67 15.34 -12.21
C SER A 31 -22.95 14.87 -11.53
N GLY A 32 -24.02 15.67 -11.53
CA GLY A 32 -25.30 15.26 -10.93
C GLY A 32 -26.28 14.63 -11.92
N PHE A 33 -27.57 14.91 -11.73
CA PHE A 33 -28.65 14.27 -12.48
C PHE A 33 -29.41 15.26 -13.35
N THR A 34 -29.91 14.74 -14.47
CA THR A 34 -30.79 15.44 -15.39
C THR A 34 -32.17 14.77 -15.41
N LEU A 35 -33.22 15.58 -15.49
CA LEU A 35 -34.60 15.10 -15.59
C LEU A 35 -35.09 15.13 -17.04
N ASP A 36 -35.32 13.95 -17.62
CA ASP A 36 -35.91 13.73 -18.94
C ASP A 36 -37.27 13.05 -18.81
N GLY A 37 -38.35 13.84 -18.93
CA GLY A 37 -39.71 13.36 -18.70
C GLY A 37 -39.90 12.83 -17.27
N ALA A 38 -40.11 11.52 -17.15
CA ALA A 38 -40.27 10.80 -15.87
C ALA A 38 -39.01 10.03 -15.44
N PHE A 39 -37.87 10.29 -16.07
CA PHE A 39 -36.60 9.62 -15.78
C PHE A 39 -35.55 10.62 -15.29
N LEU A 40 -34.87 10.26 -14.21
CA LEU A 40 -33.68 10.94 -13.73
C LEU A 40 -32.46 10.15 -14.18
N SER A 41 -31.53 10.77 -14.89
CA SER A 41 -30.31 10.15 -15.39
C SER A 41 -29.09 10.88 -14.86
N LYS A 42 -28.17 10.14 -14.22
CA LYS A 42 -26.86 10.67 -13.83
C LYS A 42 -26.08 11.05 -15.09
N VAL A 43 -25.41 12.20 -15.07
CA VAL A 43 -24.48 12.60 -16.12
C VAL A 43 -23.23 11.71 -16.02
N ASP A 44 -22.84 11.10 -17.14
CA ASP A 44 -21.66 10.22 -17.19
C ASP A 44 -20.37 11.03 -16.97
N THR A 45 -19.70 10.78 -15.85
CA THR A 45 -18.42 11.39 -15.48
C THR A 45 -17.21 10.48 -15.75
N GLY A 46 -17.40 9.36 -16.45
CA GLY A 46 -16.38 8.35 -16.73
C GLY A 46 -16.38 7.17 -15.74
N ASP A 47 -17.25 7.21 -14.74
CA ASP A 47 -17.51 6.15 -13.75
C ASP A 47 -18.80 5.37 -14.05
N GLY A 48 -19.42 5.63 -15.20
CA GLY A 48 -20.69 5.05 -15.61
C GLY A 48 -21.86 6.01 -15.42
N TRP A 49 -23.04 5.54 -15.79
CA TRP A 49 -24.28 6.31 -15.65
C TRP A 49 -25.42 5.36 -15.28
N TYR A 50 -26.41 5.88 -14.60
CA TYR A 50 -27.64 5.15 -14.32
C TYR A 50 -28.82 6.09 -14.38
N ALA A 51 -29.98 5.51 -14.61
CA ALA A 51 -31.25 6.19 -14.71
C ALA A 51 -32.30 5.46 -13.89
N ILE A 52 -33.11 6.23 -13.16
CA ILE A 52 -34.30 5.73 -12.48
C ILE A 52 -35.54 6.40 -13.05
N GLY A 53 -36.60 5.63 -13.27
CA GLY A 53 -37.89 6.15 -13.70
C GLY A 53 -39.05 5.44 -13.03
N TRP A 54 -40.11 6.20 -12.76
CA TRP A 54 -41.38 5.65 -12.32
C TRP A 54 -42.25 5.29 -13.52
N ILE A 55 -42.90 4.15 -13.43
CA ILE A 55 -43.83 3.61 -14.42
C ILE A 55 -45.20 3.50 -13.76
N GLU A 56 -46.25 3.80 -14.53
CA GLU A 56 -47.66 3.76 -14.12
C GLU A 56 -47.97 2.59 -13.18
N GLY A 57 -48.72 2.82 -12.11
CA GLY A 57 -49.15 1.77 -11.19
C GLY A 57 -48.15 1.45 -10.07
N GLY A 58 -47.33 2.43 -9.67
CA GLY A 58 -46.39 2.29 -8.56
C GLY A 58 -45.20 1.37 -8.87
N ARG A 59 -44.83 1.29 -10.14
CA ARG A 59 -43.71 0.48 -10.64
C ARG A 59 -42.51 1.38 -10.90
N ALA A 60 -41.31 0.82 -10.89
CA ALA A 60 -40.11 1.58 -11.19
C ALA A 60 -39.10 0.73 -11.97
N VAL A 61 -38.20 1.41 -12.68
CA VAL A 61 -37.07 0.78 -13.35
C VAL A 61 -35.80 1.56 -13.00
N LEU A 62 -34.73 0.83 -12.69
CA LEU A 62 -33.39 1.35 -12.49
C LEU A 62 -32.48 0.65 -13.50
N TYR A 63 -31.78 1.42 -14.33
CA TYR A 63 -30.98 0.86 -15.40
C TYR A 63 -29.76 1.73 -15.68
N GLY A 64 -28.68 1.14 -16.21
CA GLY A 64 -27.45 1.90 -16.38
C GLY A 64 -26.32 1.16 -17.07
N PHE A 65 -25.26 1.91 -17.26
CA PHE A 65 -23.92 1.44 -17.58
C PHE A 65 -23.04 1.56 -16.33
N GLN A 66 -22.53 0.43 -15.85
CA GLN A 66 -21.56 0.32 -14.77
C GLN A 66 -20.28 -0.32 -15.34
N PRO A 67 -19.16 0.43 -15.47
CA PRO A 67 -17.91 -0.11 -16.00
C PRO A 67 -17.36 -1.31 -15.23
N TYR A 68 -17.72 -1.48 -13.96
CA TYR A 68 -17.26 -2.58 -13.11
C TYR A 68 -18.24 -3.76 -12.98
N SER A 69 -19.35 -3.74 -13.74
CA SER A 69 -20.33 -4.82 -13.68
C SER A 69 -19.80 -6.08 -14.38
N GLY A 70 -19.93 -7.25 -13.76
CA GLY A 70 -19.52 -8.51 -14.36
C GLY A 70 -20.33 -8.87 -15.62
N THR A 71 -21.52 -8.29 -15.81
CA THR A 71 -22.33 -8.46 -17.02
C THR A 71 -21.72 -7.77 -18.23
N ARG A 72 -20.90 -6.72 -18.02
CA ARG A 72 -20.17 -6.01 -19.08
C ARG A 72 -19.16 -6.95 -19.73
N ASP A 73 -18.39 -7.65 -18.91
CA ASP A 73 -17.28 -8.49 -19.37
C ASP A 73 -17.71 -9.92 -19.72
N GLN A 74 -19.00 -10.23 -19.54
CA GLN A 74 -19.55 -11.54 -19.82
C GLN A 74 -19.59 -11.84 -21.32
N VAL A 75 -19.09 -13.02 -21.68
CA VAL A 75 -19.00 -13.51 -23.06
C VAL A 75 -19.59 -14.93 -23.13
N PRO A 76 -20.62 -15.19 -23.96
CA PRO A 76 -21.40 -14.20 -24.72
C PRO A 76 -22.14 -13.23 -23.78
N PRO A 77 -22.54 -12.03 -24.26
CA PRO A 77 -23.22 -11.02 -23.44
C PRO A 77 -24.48 -11.57 -22.77
N VAL A 78 -24.82 -11.04 -21.60
CA VAL A 78 -26.06 -11.38 -20.89
C VAL A 78 -27.23 -10.65 -21.52
N ASP A 79 -28.33 -11.38 -21.79
CA ASP A 79 -29.60 -10.73 -22.13
C ASP A 79 -30.28 -10.19 -20.86
N LEU A 80 -29.95 -8.95 -20.48
CA LEU A 80 -30.49 -8.28 -19.27
C LEU A 80 -32.01 -8.03 -19.32
N LEU A 81 -32.64 -8.24 -20.48
CA LEU A 81 -34.08 -8.13 -20.68
C LEU A 81 -34.78 -9.50 -20.75
N ALA A 82 -34.05 -10.60 -20.55
CA ALA A 82 -34.62 -11.93 -20.55
C ALA A 82 -35.67 -12.08 -19.43
N GLY A 83 -36.90 -12.42 -19.82
CA GLY A 83 -38.02 -12.58 -18.88
C GLY A 83 -38.53 -11.27 -18.27
N ALA A 84 -38.13 -10.12 -18.81
CA ALA A 84 -38.57 -8.83 -18.30
C ALA A 84 -40.07 -8.62 -18.58
N PRO A 85 -40.82 -7.94 -17.69
CA PRO A 85 -42.26 -7.85 -17.80
C PRO A 85 -42.73 -6.90 -18.91
N GLU A 86 -43.92 -7.15 -19.46
CA GLU A 86 -44.45 -6.41 -20.62
C GLU A 86 -44.60 -4.89 -20.38
N TRP A 87 -44.81 -4.51 -19.12
CA TRP A 87 -45.05 -3.12 -18.74
C TRP A 87 -43.79 -2.25 -18.70
N LEU A 88 -42.59 -2.82 -18.82
CA LEU A 88 -41.37 -2.03 -18.87
C LEU A 88 -41.36 -1.10 -20.09
N PRO A 89 -40.65 0.04 -20.03
CA PRO A 89 -40.51 0.95 -21.16
C PRO A 89 -39.55 0.37 -22.21
N TRP A 90 -39.97 -0.72 -22.87
CA TRP A 90 -39.14 -1.54 -23.75
C TRP A 90 -38.46 -0.74 -24.86
N GLU A 91 -39.19 0.15 -25.55
CA GLU A 91 -38.63 0.98 -26.62
C GLU A 91 -37.45 1.83 -26.12
N ARG A 92 -37.55 2.38 -24.90
CA ARG A 92 -36.46 3.15 -24.28
C ARG A 92 -35.30 2.24 -23.88
N LEU A 93 -35.57 1.10 -23.23
CA LEU A 93 -34.52 0.18 -22.76
C LEU A 93 -33.74 -0.44 -23.93
N VAL A 94 -34.40 -0.75 -25.03
CA VAL A 94 -33.74 -1.28 -26.25
C VAL A 94 -32.94 -0.19 -26.97
N ALA A 95 -33.42 1.05 -26.96
CA ALA A 95 -32.69 2.19 -27.54
C ALA A 95 -31.56 2.72 -26.64
N THR A 96 -31.47 2.24 -25.40
CA THR A 96 -30.48 2.71 -24.43
C THR A 96 -29.13 2.07 -24.72
N PRO A 97 -28.10 2.87 -25.06
CA PRO A 97 -26.78 2.31 -25.34
C PRO A 97 -26.11 1.83 -24.05
N MET A 98 -25.28 0.80 -24.14
CA MET A 98 -24.40 0.28 -23.09
C MET A 98 -25.11 -0.18 -21.81
N LEU A 99 -26.28 -0.82 -21.94
CA LEU A 99 -26.99 -1.39 -20.79
C LEU A 99 -26.20 -2.56 -20.17
N THR A 100 -25.64 -2.36 -18.98
CA THR A 100 -24.96 -3.42 -18.19
C THR A 100 -25.69 -3.72 -16.88
N SER A 101 -26.66 -2.91 -16.50
CA SER A 101 -27.43 -3.08 -15.27
C SER A 101 -28.90 -2.78 -15.51
N LEU A 102 -29.79 -3.66 -15.05
CA LEU A 102 -31.24 -3.46 -15.13
C LEU A 102 -31.94 -4.13 -13.93
N ARG A 103 -32.74 -3.34 -13.22
CA ARG A 103 -33.65 -3.77 -12.17
C ARG A 103 -35.04 -3.20 -12.41
N TRP A 104 -36.06 -3.96 -12.06
CA TRP A 104 -37.44 -3.50 -12.11
C TRP A 104 -38.18 -3.79 -10.83
N TRP A 105 -38.98 -2.83 -10.39
CA TRP A 105 -39.82 -2.89 -9.20
C TRP A 105 -41.27 -3.08 -9.63
N ASP A 106 -41.88 -4.17 -9.18
CA ASP A 106 -43.25 -4.54 -9.53
C ASP A 106 -44.33 -3.96 -8.59
N GLY A 107 -43.91 -3.19 -7.59
CA GLY A 107 -44.76 -2.71 -6.49
C GLY A 107 -44.39 -3.32 -5.14
N SER A 108 -43.64 -4.43 -5.13
CA SER A 108 -43.33 -5.18 -3.91
C SER A 108 -41.86 -5.55 -3.73
N SER A 109 -41.14 -5.85 -4.80
CA SER A 109 -39.72 -6.21 -4.75
C SER A 109 -38.98 -5.83 -6.03
N TRP A 110 -37.67 -5.59 -5.91
CA TRP A 110 -36.78 -5.49 -7.06
C TRP A 110 -36.55 -6.87 -7.66
N SER A 111 -36.68 -6.95 -8.98
CA SER A 111 -36.40 -8.11 -9.82
C SER A 111 -35.42 -7.73 -10.92
N HIS A 112 -34.85 -8.74 -11.57
CA HIS A 112 -33.90 -8.58 -12.67
C HIS A 112 -33.91 -9.83 -13.56
N ALA A 113 -33.30 -9.74 -14.74
CA ALA A 113 -33.08 -10.93 -15.55
C ALA A 113 -32.14 -11.87 -14.78
N PRO A 114 -32.35 -13.19 -14.83
CA PRO A 114 -31.40 -14.13 -14.24
C PRO A 114 -30.00 -13.84 -14.78
N VAL A 115 -29.01 -13.80 -13.90
CA VAL A 115 -27.58 -13.70 -14.23
C VAL A 115 -26.86 -14.85 -13.53
N PRO A 116 -25.66 -15.26 -13.98
CA PRO A 116 -24.88 -16.26 -13.26
C PRO A 116 -24.68 -15.84 -11.80
N HIS A 117 -24.88 -16.74 -10.84
CA HIS A 117 -24.83 -16.41 -9.40
C HIS A 117 -23.47 -15.88 -8.92
N TRP A 118 -22.40 -16.12 -9.67
CA TRP A 118 -21.05 -15.62 -9.41
C TRP A 118 -20.81 -14.21 -9.98
N MET A 119 -21.73 -13.71 -10.78
CA MET A 119 -21.66 -12.43 -11.46
C MET A 119 -22.34 -11.36 -10.62
N ASP A 120 -21.61 -10.29 -10.34
CA ASP A 120 -22.21 -9.07 -9.84
C ASP A 120 -22.77 -8.29 -11.03
N ASP A 121 -24.07 -7.96 -10.99
CA ASP A 121 -24.68 -7.08 -11.98
C ASP A 121 -24.33 -5.60 -11.74
N GLY A 122 -23.56 -5.32 -10.68
CA GLY A 122 -22.90 -4.05 -10.43
C GLY A 122 -23.90 -2.93 -10.19
N VAL A 123 -25.11 -3.24 -9.70
CA VAL A 123 -26.14 -2.22 -9.51
C VAL A 123 -25.77 -1.34 -8.31
N GLY A 124 -24.95 -0.32 -8.58
CA GLY A 124 -24.77 0.86 -7.74
C GLY A 124 -25.67 1.98 -8.25
N TYR A 125 -26.44 2.60 -7.35
CA TYR A 125 -27.28 3.76 -7.68
C TYR A 125 -26.74 5.06 -7.10
N THR A 126 -25.61 5.04 -6.36
CA THR A 126 -24.80 6.20 -5.96
C THR A 126 -23.37 5.74 -5.67
N ASP A 127 -22.37 6.47 -6.11
CA ASP A 127 -20.94 6.30 -5.78
C ASP A 127 -20.43 7.32 -4.76
N GLY A 128 -21.28 8.28 -4.37
CA GLY A 128 -20.91 9.40 -3.50
C GLY A 128 -20.26 10.57 -4.23
N THR A 129 -19.99 10.50 -5.53
CA THR A 129 -19.23 11.53 -6.25
C THR A 129 -19.88 12.91 -6.21
N VAL A 130 -21.21 13.00 -6.32
CA VAL A 130 -21.93 14.29 -6.20
C VAL A 130 -21.82 14.88 -4.79
N GLU A 131 -21.86 14.02 -3.77
CA GLU A 131 -21.69 14.43 -2.37
C GLU A 131 -20.27 14.96 -2.17
N ASP A 132 -19.26 14.17 -2.53
CA ASP A 132 -17.85 14.51 -2.39
C ASP A 132 -17.52 15.84 -3.09
N LEU A 133 -17.96 16.00 -4.35
CA LEU A 133 -17.76 17.25 -5.10
C LEU A 133 -18.42 18.45 -4.44
N TYR A 134 -19.59 18.27 -3.82
CA TYR A 134 -20.24 19.36 -3.08
C TYR A 134 -19.52 19.68 -1.77
N LEU A 135 -19.04 18.66 -1.05
CA LEU A 135 -18.27 18.84 0.18
C LEU A 135 -16.95 19.58 -0.09
N ASP A 136 -16.30 19.28 -1.21
CA ASP A 136 -15.04 19.90 -1.65
C ASP A 136 -15.18 21.38 -2.03
N LEU A 137 -16.40 21.88 -2.26
CA LEU A 137 -16.64 23.31 -2.48
C LEU A 137 -16.56 24.13 -1.18
N GLY A 138 -16.62 23.52 0.00
CA GLY A 138 -16.55 24.25 1.27
C GLY A 138 -15.14 24.44 1.83
N GLU A 139 -14.87 25.56 2.50
CA GLU A 139 -13.62 25.78 3.24
C GLU A 139 -13.48 24.84 4.48
N ASP A 140 -14.60 24.41 5.04
CA ASP A 140 -14.72 23.42 6.13
C ASP A 140 -15.82 22.40 5.77
N LEU A 141 -15.54 21.11 5.97
CA LEU A 141 -16.44 20.00 5.65
C LEU A 141 -17.72 19.98 6.50
N ALA A 142 -17.68 20.51 7.73
CA ALA A 142 -18.79 20.36 8.66
C ALA A 142 -20.06 21.11 8.24
N GLY A 143 -19.91 22.27 7.59
CA GLY A 143 -21.03 23.08 7.08
C GLY A 143 -21.76 22.41 5.91
N PRO A 144 -21.08 22.16 4.78
CA PRO A 144 -21.62 21.45 3.62
C PRO A 144 -22.21 20.09 3.99
N ALA A 145 -21.54 19.25 4.78
CA ALA A 145 -22.07 17.94 5.17
C ALA A 145 -23.42 18.03 5.89
N LYS A 146 -23.58 19.03 6.77
CA LYS A 146 -24.85 19.28 7.45
C LYS A 146 -25.93 19.80 6.51
N ALA A 147 -25.59 20.66 5.56
CA ALA A 147 -26.54 21.20 4.58
C ALA A 147 -26.99 20.12 3.59
N TYR A 148 -26.06 19.31 3.09
CA TYR A 148 -26.33 18.16 2.24
C TYR A 148 -27.23 17.12 2.95
N GLY A 149 -26.93 16.76 4.20
CA GLY A 149 -27.79 15.86 4.97
C GLY A 149 -29.22 16.40 5.17
N ARG A 150 -29.40 17.74 5.24
CA ARG A 150 -30.75 18.36 5.25
C ARG A 150 -31.45 18.28 3.91
N LEU A 151 -30.72 18.44 2.80
CA LEU A 151 -31.24 18.29 1.44
C LEU A 151 -31.77 16.87 1.23
N ILE A 152 -30.97 15.83 1.53
CA ILE A 152 -31.38 14.43 1.38
C ILE A 152 -32.62 14.14 2.23
N LYS A 153 -32.62 14.56 3.49
CA LYS A 153 -33.78 14.38 4.37
C LYS A 153 -35.04 15.07 3.83
N ALA A 154 -34.93 16.31 3.36
CA ALA A 154 -36.08 17.04 2.83
C ALA A 154 -36.61 16.42 1.53
N ALA A 155 -35.74 15.83 0.72
CA ALA A 155 -36.13 15.08 -0.47
C ALA A 155 -36.87 13.78 -0.11
N GLU A 156 -36.38 13.01 0.87
CA GLU A 156 -37.06 11.79 1.36
C GLU A 156 -38.45 12.10 1.96
N GLU A 157 -38.62 13.28 2.56
CA GLU A 157 -39.88 13.75 3.16
C GLU A 157 -40.80 14.47 2.14
N GLU A 158 -40.41 14.58 0.86
CA GLU A 158 -41.12 15.34 -0.20
C GLU A 158 -41.48 16.77 0.25
N ALA A 159 -40.54 17.39 1.00
CA ALA A 159 -40.69 18.67 1.67
C ALA A 159 -39.57 19.66 1.32
N LEU A 160 -39.05 19.59 0.09
CA LEU A 160 -37.95 20.42 -0.36
C LEU A 160 -38.44 21.84 -0.67
N GLU A 161 -38.11 22.76 0.23
CA GLU A 161 -38.49 24.17 0.14
C GLU A 161 -37.27 25.10 -0.02
N ARG A 162 -37.54 26.37 -0.34
CA ARG A 162 -36.52 27.42 -0.52
C ARG A 162 -35.46 27.49 0.58
N PRO A 163 -35.80 27.44 1.89
CA PRO A 163 -34.79 27.56 2.95
C PRO A 163 -33.76 26.43 2.95
N VAL A 164 -34.10 25.24 2.42
CA VAL A 164 -33.17 24.12 2.31
C VAL A 164 -32.13 24.40 1.23
N VAL A 165 -32.56 24.91 0.07
CA VAL A 165 -31.67 25.27 -1.05
C VAL A 165 -30.79 26.47 -0.70
N GLU A 166 -31.34 27.48 -0.03
CA GLU A 166 -30.55 28.64 0.42
C GLU A 166 -29.46 28.23 1.41
N ALA A 167 -29.76 27.35 2.37
CA ALA A 167 -28.77 26.83 3.31
C ALA A 167 -27.68 25.98 2.63
N LEU A 168 -28.01 25.30 1.53
CA LEU A 168 -27.06 24.52 0.73
C LEU A 168 -26.03 25.44 0.04
N LEU A 169 -26.50 26.53 -0.57
CA LEU A 169 -25.63 27.51 -1.23
C LEU A 169 -24.82 28.34 -0.21
N GLU A 170 -25.43 28.70 0.92
CA GLU A 170 -24.73 29.42 2.00
C GLU A 170 -23.54 28.62 2.56
N ALA A 171 -23.68 27.29 2.67
CA ALA A 171 -22.66 26.43 3.24
C ALA A 171 -21.36 26.32 2.42
N VAL A 172 -21.41 26.60 1.11
CA VAL A 172 -20.25 26.56 0.20
C VAL A 172 -19.73 27.96 -0.17
N GLY A 173 -20.39 29.02 0.30
CA GLY A 173 -19.91 30.40 0.22
C GLY A 173 -19.63 30.88 -1.20
N GLU A 174 -18.51 31.60 -1.37
CA GLU A 174 -18.09 32.20 -2.65
C GLU A 174 -17.50 31.19 -3.65
N ALA A 175 -17.29 29.92 -3.26
CA ALA A 175 -16.70 28.90 -4.13
C ALA A 175 -17.61 28.51 -5.32
N VAL A 176 -18.88 28.92 -5.29
CA VAL A 176 -19.77 28.84 -6.45
C VAL A 176 -19.57 30.12 -7.26
N ASP A 177 -18.64 30.09 -8.20
CA ASP A 177 -18.23 31.23 -9.05
C ASP A 177 -19.40 31.90 -9.81
N GLU A 178 -20.54 31.21 -9.94
CA GLU A 178 -21.79 31.73 -10.47
C GLU A 178 -22.81 31.88 -9.33
N ALA A 179 -23.45 33.05 -9.22
CA ALA A 179 -24.50 33.29 -8.22
C ALA A 179 -25.54 32.16 -8.25
N GLY A 180 -25.49 31.26 -7.26
CA GLY A 180 -26.28 30.03 -7.26
C GLY A 180 -27.76 30.25 -7.57
N ASN A 181 -28.39 29.27 -8.22
CA ASN A 181 -29.70 29.44 -8.85
C ASN A 181 -30.82 28.74 -8.06
N VAL A 182 -31.25 29.37 -6.96
CA VAL A 182 -32.33 28.86 -6.10
C VAL A 182 -33.62 28.59 -6.88
N GLU A 183 -33.97 29.45 -7.85
CA GLU A 183 -35.19 29.27 -8.65
C GLU A 183 -35.11 28.05 -9.58
N ALA A 184 -33.94 27.76 -10.15
CA ALA A 184 -33.74 26.56 -10.96
C ALA A 184 -33.86 25.30 -10.12
N ALA A 185 -33.24 25.30 -8.94
CA ALA A 185 -33.32 24.21 -7.97
C ALA A 185 -34.77 23.92 -7.56
N LEU A 186 -35.57 24.94 -7.24
CA LEU A 186 -36.98 24.79 -6.88
C LEU A 186 -37.85 24.30 -8.04
N ARG A 187 -37.59 24.74 -9.28
CA ARG A 187 -38.29 24.20 -10.46
C ARG A 187 -37.98 22.71 -10.69
N ILE A 188 -36.75 22.28 -10.43
CA ILE A 188 -36.41 20.85 -10.49
C ILE A 188 -37.16 20.10 -9.39
N ALA A 189 -37.16 20.61 -8.15
CA ALA A 189 -37.89 19.99 -7.04
C ALA A 189 -39.40 19.85 -7.31
N GLU A 190 -40.04 20.85 -7.91
CA GLU A 190 -41.43 20.77 -8.34
C GLU A 190 -41.64 19.69 -9.42
N ARG A 191 -40.78 19.65 -10.44
CA ARG A 191 -40.90 18.69 -11.55
C ARG A 191 -40.59 17.25 -11.15
N THR A 192 -39.78 17.03 -10.12
CA THR A 192 -39.44 15.69 -9.61
C THR A 192 -40.40 15.21 -8.52
N GLY A 193 -41.33 16.05 -8.07
CA GLY A 193 -42.25 15.75 -6.97
C GLY A 193 -41.62 15.84 -5.57
N LEU A 194 -40.47 16.50 -5.42
CA LEU A 194 -39.84 16.74 -4.12
C LEU A 194 -40.38 17.97 -3.39
N ALA A 195 -41.00 18.90 -4.11
CA ALA A 195 -41.63 20.06 -3.50
C ALA A 195 -42.99 19.67 -2.86
N PRO A 196 -43.39 20.29 -1.74
CA PRO A 196 -44.64 19.98 -1.07
C PRO A 196 -45.86 20.01 -2.00
N GLY A 197 -46.54 18.87 -2.14
CA GLY A 197 -47.77 18.74 -2.93
C GLY A 197 -47.58 18.62 -4.44
N SER A 198 -46.33 18.60 -4.92
CA SER A 198 -46.03 18.35 -6.33
C SER A 198 -46.13 16.84 -6.63
N PRO A 199 -46.82 16.43 -7.71
CA PRO A 199 -46.89 15.02 -8.07
C PRO A 199 -45.55 14.53 -8.61
N ARG A 200 -45.18 13.30 -8.26
CA ARG A 200 -44.04 12.61 -8.88
C ARG A 200 -44.37 12.28 -10.35
N PRO A 201 -43.45 12.50 -11.30
CA PRO A 201 -43.70 12.16 -12.70
C PRO A 201 -43.65 10.63 -12.90
N GLU A 202 -44.62 10.09 -13.65
CA GLU A 202 -44.67 8.68 -14.05
C GLU A 202 -44.72 8.56 -15.59
N ALA A 203 -44.00 7.59 -16.15
CA ALA A 203 -44.14 7.19 -17.55
C ALA A 203 -45.27 6.17 -17.71
N ALA A 204 -45.89 6.16 -18.89
CA ALA A 204 -46.87 5.13 -19.25
C ALA A 204 -46.23 3.73 -19.25
N ALA A 205 -47.01 2.71 -18.89
CA ALA A 205 -46.58 1.32 -19.03
C ALA A 205 -46.30 0.98 -20.51
N GLY A 206 -45.24 0.20 -20.75
CA GLY A 206 -44.92 -0.29 -22.08
C GLY A 206 -45.90 -1.37 -22.58
N THR A 207 -45.68 -1.80 -23.82
CA THR A 207 -46.60 -2.68 -24.56
C THR A 207 -46.00 -4.07 -24.87
N GLY A 208 -44.96 -4.49 -24.14
CA GLY A 208 -44.25 -5.75 -24.37
C GLY A 208 -42.96 -5.66 -25.17
N GLU A 209 -42.26 -6.79 -25.27
CA GLU A 209 -41.00 -6.94 -26.00
C GLU A 209 -41.19 -6.65 -27.51
N PRO A 210 -40.42 -5.73 -28.11
CA PRO A 210 -40.46 -5.48 -29.53
C PRO A 210 -40.03 -6.71 -30.34
N ALA A 211 -40.76 -7.03 -31.40
CA ALA A 211 -40.41 -8.13 -32.29
C ALA A 211 -39.03 -7.90 -32.92
N GLY A 212 -38.17 -8.93 -32.88
CA GLY A 212 -36.83 -8.86 -33.46
C GLY A 212 -35.83 -8.02 -32.67
N ARG A 213 -36.09 -7.76 -31.38
CA ARG A 213 -35.14 -7.08 -30.48
C ARG A 213 -33.74 -7.70 -30.59
N ARG A 214 -32.74 -6.84 -30.51
CA ARG A 214 -31.33 -7.20 -30.41
C ARG A 214 -30.78 -6.85 -29.03
N VAL A 215 -29.87 -7.67 -28.52
CA VAL A 215 -29.06 -7.39 -27.33
C VAL A 215 -27.85 -6.60 -27.79
N GLN A 216 -27.65 -5.40 -27.26
CA GLN A 216 -26.53 -4.58 -27.65
C GLN A 216 -25.18 -5.22 -27.28
N LEU A 217 -24.20 -5.01 -28.15
CA LEU A 217 -22.81 -5.43 -27.95
C LEU A 217 -21.99 -4.21 -27.56
N LEU A 218 -21.20 -4.33 -26.49
CA LEU A 218 -20.42 -3.24 -25.91
C LEU A 218 -19.08 -3.05 -26.60
N ASP A 219 -18.49 -4.16 -27.07
CA ASP A 219 -17.19 -4.19 -27.69
C ASP A 219 -17.04 -5.41 -28.61
N HIS A 220 -15.89 -5.48 -29.27
CA HIS A 220 -15.56 -6.59 -30.16
C HIS A 220 -15.31 -7.92 -29.44
N VAL A 221 -15.02 -7.92 -28.13
CA VAL A 221 -14.87 -9.14 -27.34
C VAL A 221 -16.23 -9.83 -27.20
N GLN A 222 -17.30 -9.07 -26.97
CA GLN A 222 -18.66 -9.62 -26.98
C GLN A 222 -19.10 -10.08 -28.38
N VAL A 223 -18.72 -9.35 -29.44
CA VAL A 223 -18.93 -9.80 -30.83
C VAL A 223 -18.28 -11.17 -31.06
N GLY A 224 -17.00 -11.32 -30.68
CA GLY A 224 -16.27 -12.58 -30.77
C GLY A 224 -16.93 -13.70 -29.97
N GLY A 225 -17.50 -13.37 -28.81
CA GLY A 225 -18.29 -14.29 -27.98
C GLY A 225 -19.55 -14.80 -28.66
N VAL A 226 -20.33 -13.90 -29.24
CA VAL A 226 -21.58 -14.24 -29.93
C VAL A 226 -21.31 -15.07 -31.19
N ILE A 227 -20.30 -14.70 -31.98
CA ILE A 227 -19.89 -15.50 -33.14
C ILE A 227 -19.42 -16.88 -32.67
N THR A 228 -18.64 -16.96 -31.59
CA THR A 228 -18.21 -18.24 -31.00
C THR A 228 -19.41 -19.10 -30.59
N ALA A 229 -20.41 -18.52 -29.93
CA ALA A 229 -21.64 -19.23 -29.56
C ALA A 229 -22.40 -19.73 -30.79
N ALA A 230 -22.56 -18.89 -31.83
CA ALA A 230 -23.21 -19.28 -33.08
C ALA A 230 -22.45 -20.39 -33.82
N MET A 231 -21.11 -20.31 -33.85
CA MET A 231 -20.25 -21.33 -34.43
C MET A 231 -20.34 -22.67 -33.67
N ARG A 232 -20.51 -22.66 -32.35
CA ARG A 232 -20.78 -23.88 -31.56
C ARG A 232 -22.17 -24.44 -31.86
N GLY A 233 -23.17 -23.58 -32.06
CA GLY A 233 -24.54 -23.96 -32.36
C GLY A 233 -24.78 -24.48 -33.79
N ALA A 234 -23.85 -24.25 -34.73
CA ALA A 234 -23.99 -24.60 -36.13
C ALA A 234 -24.05 -26.12 -36.42
N GLY A 235 -23.70 -26.96 -35.44
CA GLY A 235 -23.89 -28.43 -35.53
C GLY A 235 -22.88 -29.18 -36.40
N GLY A 236 -21.78 -28.53 -36.82
CA GLY A 236 -20.66 -29.16 -37.53
C GLY A 236 -20.32 -28.47 -38.86
N GLU A 237 -19.56 -29.19 -39.69
CA GLU A 237 -19.16 -28.74 -41.03
C GLU A 237 -20.33 -28.73 -42.03
N LEU A 238 -20.30 -27.83 -43.01
CA LEU A 238 -21.26 -27.87 -44.10
C LEU A 238 -21.14 -29.19 -44.89
N PRO A 239 -22.25 -29.70 -45.47
CA PRO A 239 -22.20 -30.87 -46.35
C PRO A 239 -21.19 -30.68 -47.49
N ASP A 240 -20.53 -31.77 -47.91
CA ASP A 240 -19.50 -31.79 -48.95
C ASP A 240 -18.16 -31.08 -48.61
N ARG A 241 -17.95 -30.70 -47.34
CA ARG A 241 -16.60 -30.40 -46.83
C ARG A 241 -15.71 -31.65 -46.90
N PRO A 242 -14.39 -31.51 -47.11
CA PRO A 242 -13.48 -32.65 -46.99
C PRO A 242 -13.69 -33.30 -45.63
N GLU A 243 -13.92 -34.62 -45.60
CA GLU A 243 -14.05 -35.35 -44.34
C GLU A 243 -12.79 -35.09 -43.49
N THR A 244 -12.98 -34.47 -42.33
CA THR A 244 -11.98 -34.48 -41.28
C THR A 244 -11.65 -35.93 -40.99
N SER A 245 -10.36 -36.30 -41.05
CA SER A 245 -9.97 -37.67 -40.70
C SER A 245 -10.21 -37.90 -39.21
N GLU A 246 -11.43 -38.32 -38.86
CA GLU A 246 -11.77 -38.71 -37.50
C GLU A 246 -11.00 -39.99 -37.16
N ALA A 247 -9.90 -39.83 -36.43
CA ALA A 247 -9.07 -40.94 -35.97
C ALA A 247 -9.70 -41.69 -34.77
N GLY A 248 -11.02 -41.85 -34.68
CA GLY A 248 -11.62 -42.27 -33.40
C GLY A 248 -13.06 -42.76 -33.37
N GLU A 249 -13.48 -43.67 -34.25
CA GLU A 249 -14.72 -44.46 -34.02
C GLU A 249 -14.52 -45.99 -34.07
N ALA A 250 -13.32 -46.47 -33.72
CA ALA A 250 -13.07 -47.90 -33.47
C ALA A 250 -13.33 -48.24 -31.98
N GLY A 251 -14.59 -48.24 -31.54
CA GLY A 251 -14.88 -48.36 -30.11
C GLY A 251 -16.24 -48.87 -29.63
N LYS A 252 -17.16 -49.37 -30.49
CA LYS A 252 -18.37 -50.07 -30.02
C LYS A 252 -18.82 -51.18 -30.97
N ALA A 253 -18.17 -52.35 -30.89
CA ALA A 253 -18.79 -53.62 -31.23
C ALA A 253 -18.04 -54.78 -30.53
N SER A 254 -18.61 -55.26 -29.43
CA SER A 254 -18.26 -56.56 -28.85
C SER A 254 -18.70 -57.68 -29.79
N GLY A 255 -17.74 -58.42 -30.35
CA GLY A 255 -18.01 -59.61 -31.14
C GLY A 255 -16.73 -60.26 -31.62
N ALA A 256 -16.24 -61.24 -30.85
CA ALA A 256 -15.08 -62.04 -31.21
C ALA A 256 -15.28 -62.72 -32.57
N GLY A 257 -14.45 -62.38 -33.55
CA GLY A 257 -14.42 -63.02 -34.86
C GLY A 257 -13.17 -62.64 -35.63
N LYS A 258 -12.24 -63.58 -35.76
CA LYS A 258 -11.10 -63.49 -36.68
C LYS A 258 -11.61 -63.25 -38.10
N ALA A 259 -11.25 -62.12 -38.72
CA ALA A 259 -11.25 -61.98 -40.17
C ALA A 259 -10.23 -60.93 -40.60
N SER A 260 -9.28 -61.38 -41.41
CA SER A 260 -8.42 -60.59 -42.27
C SER A 260 -9.26 -59.76 -43.24
N GLY A 261 -9.16 -58.44 -43.15
CA GLY A 261 -9.75 -57.51 -44.10
C GLY A 261 -9.02 -56.18 -44.00
N ALA A 262 -8.04 -55.97 -44.86
CA ALA A 262 -7.38 -54.69 -45.07
C ALA A 262 -8.42 -53.70 -45.63
N GLY A 263 -9.12 -53.00 -44.73
CA GLY A 263 -9.84 -51.78 -45.07
C GLY A 263 -8.81 -50.70 -45.36
N LYS A 264 -8.81 -50.19 -46.60
CA LYS A 264 -7.96 -49.10 -47.06
C LYS A 264 -8.19 -47.89 -46.15
N ALA A 265 -7.24 -47.64 -45.24
CA ALA A 265 -6.98 -46.28 -44.79
C ALA A 265 -6.75 -45.45 -46.05
N ASN A 266 -7.52 -44.37 -46.21
CA ASN A 266 -7.32 -43.42 -47.30
C ASN A 266 -5.82 -43.10 -47.36
N GLU A 267 -5.21 -43.36 -48.51
CA GLU A 267 -3.83 -42.98 -48.78
C GLU A 267 -3.70 -41.50 -48.41
N ALA A 268 -2.97 -41.24 -47.34
CA ALA A 268 -2.49 -39.92 -46.99
C ALA A 268 -1.82 -39.35 -48.24
N GLY A 269 -2.54 -38.49 -48.96
CA GLY A 269 -1.99 -37.71 -50.04
C GLY A 269 -0.70 -37.08 -49.53
N LYS A 270 0.39 -37.26 -50.30
CA LYS A 270 1.75 -36.81 -49.97
C LYS A 270 1.68 -35.52 -49.15
N ALA A 271 1.98 -35.62 -47.86
CA ALA A 271 2.00 -34.47 -46.97
C ALA A 271 2.81 -33.37 -47.66
N GLY A 272 2.20 -32.21 -47.90
CA GLY A 272 2.88 -31.09 -48.51
C GLY A 272 4.12 -30.70 -47.72
N PRO A 273 5.09 -30.00 -48.35
CA PRO A 273 6.38 -29.70 -47.73
C PRO A 273 6.30 -29.05 -46.35
N ALA A 274 5.20 -28.34 -46.04
CA ALA A 274 5.00 -27.70 -44.74
C ALA A 274 4.51 -28.63 -43.61
N ARG A 275 3.78 -29.71 -43.92
CA ARG A 275 3.21 -30.61 -42.90
C ARG A 275 4.27 -31.46 -42.18
N GLY A 276 5.34 -31.85 -42.87
CA GLY A 276 6.41 -32.67 -42.30
C GLY A 276 7.09 -32.03 -41.08
N PRO A 277 7.58 -30.78 -41.19
CA PRO A 277 8.14 -30.04 -40.06
C PRO A 277 7.15 -29.84 -38.89
N LEU A 278 5.86 -29.58 -39.17
CA LEU A 278 4.82 -29.47 -38.12
C LEU A 278 4.64 -30.77 -37.34
N ILE A 279 4.58 -31.90 -38.04
CA ILE A 279 4.49 -33.23 -37.41
C ILE A 279 5.70 -33.49 -36.52
N ALA A 280 6.91 -33.16 -36.99
CA ALA A 280 8.13 -33.29 -36.18
C ALA A 280 8.07 -32.40 -34.92
N ARG A 281 7.51 -31.20 -35.03
CA ARG A 281 7.31 -30.27 -33.92
C ARG A 281 6.32 -30.80 -32.89
N VAL A 282 5.19 -31.33 -33.33
CA VAL A 282 4.16 -31.94 -32.47
C VAL A 282 4.73 -33.13 -31.70
N ARG A 283 5.54 -33.97 -32.36
CA ARG A 283 6.26 -35.08 -31.69
C ARG A 283 7.22 -34.58 -30.61
N ALA A 284 7.87 -33.43 -30.83
CA ALA A 284 8.87 -32.89 -29.91
C ALA A 284 8.25 -32.08 -28.74
N LYS A 285 7.16 -31.36 -28.98
CA LYS A 285 6.59 -30.39 -28.04
C LYS A 285 5.18 -30.70 -27.56
N GLY A 286 4.54 -31.73 -28.12
CA GLY A 286 3.16 -32.10 -27.81
C GLY A 286 2.15 -31.44 -28.73
N GLU A 287 0.90 -31.38 -28.27
CA GLU A 287 -0.24 -30.88 -29.03
C GLU A 287 -0.09 -29.41 -29.44
N ILE A 288 -0.59 -29.09 -30.64
CA ILE A 288 -0.70 -27.73 -31.16
C ILE A 288 -2.16 -27.50 -31.54
N THR A 289 -2.79 -26.51 -30.92
CA THR A 289 -4.05 -25.93 -31.37
C THR A 289 -3.76 -24.59 -32.04
N ALA A 290 -4.50 -24.28 -33.10
CA ALA A 290 -4.26 -23.07 -33.88
C ALA A 290 -5.58 -22.51 -34.42
N ALA A 291 -5.83 -21.22 -34.20
CA ALA A 291 -6.85 -20.44 -34.92
C ALA A 291 -6.17 -19.37 -35.76
N TYR A 292 -6.60 -19.22 -37.00
CA TYR A 292 -6.06 -18.21 -37.90
C TYR A 292 -6.55 -16.80 -37.51
N VAL A 293 -5.61 -15.93 -37.17
CA VAL A 293 -5.86 -14.53 -36.77
C VAL A 293 -5.47 -13.55 -37.89
N GLY A 294 -4.62 -13.97 -38.83
CA GLY A 294 -4.30 -13.19 -40.04
C GLY A 294 -3.53 -11.88 -39.79
N HIS A 295 -2.91 -11.71 -38.61
CA HIS A 295 -2.12 -10.52 -38.32
C HIS A 295 -0.89 -10.43 -39.27
N PRO A 296 -0.55 -9.24 -39.80
CA PRO A 296 0.51 -9.10 -40.80
C PRO A 296 1.94 -9.26 -40.23
N ARG A 297 2.09 -9.19 -38.90
CA ARG A 297 3.40 -9.35 -38.24
C ARG A 297 3.75 -10.85 -38.14
N PRO A 298 4.95 -11.27 -38.59
CA PRO A 298 5.41 -12.65 -38.45
C PRO A 298 5.35 -13.13 -36.98
N GLY A 299 4.84 -14.34 -36.78
CA GLY A 299 4.59 -14.92 -35.45
C GLY A 299 3.38 -14.40 -34.69
N PHE A 300 2.55 -13.58 -35.32
CA PHE A 300 1.25 -13.17 -34.79
C PHE A 300 0.10 -13.68 -35.69
N THR A 301 0.35 -14.67 -36.54
CA THR A 301 -0.66 -15.14 -37.50
C THR A 301 -1.69 -16.07 -36.85
N TYR A 302 -1.32 -16.75 -35.76
CA TYR A 302 -2.15 -17.75 -35.10
C TYR A 302 -2.15 -17.60 -33.57
N HIS A 303 -3.28 -17.94 -32.97
CA HIS A 303 -3.42 -18.18 -31.52
C HIS A 303 -3.61 -19.66 -31.21
N ASP A 304 -3.16 -20.09 -30.04
CA ASP A 304 -3.57 -21.36 -29.45
C ASP A 304 -5.02 -21.29 -28.90
N SER A 305 -5.55 -22.43 -28.45
CA SER A 305 -6.90 -22.53 -27.89
C SER A 305 -7.13 -21.68 -26.65
N ARG A 306 -6.07 -21.16 -26.02
CA ARG A 306 -6.09 -20.30 -24.83
C ARG A 306 -5.90 -18.81 -25.18
N GLY A 307 -5.70 -18.48 -26.45
CA GLY A 307 -5.51 -17.11 -26.91
C GLY A 307 -4.05 -16.62 -26.87
N HIS A 308 -3.07 -17.50 -26.69
CA HIS A 308 -1.65 -17.12 -26.77
C HIS A 308 -1.14 -17.15 -28.22
N TRP A 309 -0.28 -16.21 -28.57
CA TRP A 309 0.43 -16.22 -29.86
C TRP A 309 1.33 -17.45 -29.99
N LEU A 310 1.24 -18.14 -31.13
CA LEU A 310 2.15 -19.24 -31.46
C LEU A 310 3.53 -18.72 -31.86
N ASP A 311 4.55 -19.57 -31.74
CA ASP A 311 5.90 -19.20 -32.17
C ASP A 311 5.95 -18.89 -33.69
N ALA A 312 6.86 -18.00 -34.09
CA ALA A 312 6.92 -17.50 -35.47
C ALA A 312 7.15 -18.61 -36.50
N GLU A 313 8.01 -19.57 -36.17
CA GLU A 313 8.31 -20.72 -37.04
C GLU A 313 7.08 -21.63 -37.21
N VAL A 314 6.38 -21.94 -36.12
CA VAL A 314 5.12 -22.71 -36.16
C VAL A 314 4.05 -21.96 -36.94
N SER A 315 3.94 -20.63 -36.76
CA SER A 315 2.99 -19.80 -37.51
C SER A 315 3.26 -19.81 -39.01
N ASP A 316 4.52 -19.75 -39.43
CA ASP A 316 4.90 -19.79 -40.84
C ASP A 316 4.58 -21.16 -41.47
N LEU A 317 4.85 -22.25 -40.74
CA LEU A 317 4.53 -23.59 -41.20
C LEU A 317 3.01 -23.83 -41.29
N LEU A 318 2.23 -23.37 -40.30
CA LEU A 318 0.78 -23.43 -40.32
C LEU A 318 0.20 -22.61 -41.48
N THR A 319 0.79 -21.45 -41.79
CA THR A 319 0.39 -20.61 -42.94
C THR A 319 0.62 -21.36 -44.24
N ALA A 320 1.80 -21.95 -44.43
CA ALA A 320 2.11 -22.70 -45.64
C ALA A 320 1.17 -23.90 -45.82
N TRP A 321 0.89 -24.67 -44.76
CA TRP A 321 -0.10 -25.74 -44.80
C TRP A 321 -1.51 -25.21 -45.11
N ARG A 322 -1.92 -24.09 -44.52
CA ARG A 322 -3.23 -23.47 -44.78
C ARG A 322 -3.41 -23.04 -46.24
N GLU A 323 -2.35 -22.58 -46.89
CA GLU A 323 -2.36 -22.25 -48.32
C GLU A 323 -2.33 -23.49 -49.23
N GLU A 324 -1.64 -24.56 -48.82
CA GLU A 324 -1.65 -25.85 -49.53
C GLU A 324 -3.05 -26.48 -49.58
N ASP A 325 -3.82 -26.34 -48.48
CA ASP A 325 -5.20 -26.86 -48.35
C ASP A 325 -6.27 -25.87 -48.87
N ALA A 326 -5.88 -24.73 -49.43
CA ALA A 326 -6.81 -23.70 -49.88
C ALA A 326 -7.59 -24.13 -51.14
N ASP A 327 -8.91 -23.93 -51.12
CA ASP A 327 -9.77 -24.09 -52.29
C ASP A 327 -10.41 -22.74 -52.64
N ALA A 328 -10.40 -22.38 -53.93
CA ALA A 328 -10.89 -21.06 -54.38
C ALA A 328 -12.39 -20.85 -54.14
N ALA A 329 -13.20 -21.91 -54.12
CA ALA A 329 -14.63 -21.83 -53.90
C ALA A 329 -15.00 -22.05 -52.43
N ARG A 330 -14.39 -23.04 -51.78
CA ARG A 330 -14.70 -23.49 -50.41
C ARG A 330 -13.96 -22.70 -49.34
N GLY A 331 -12.85 -22.05 -49.69
CA GLY A 331 -11.96 -21.37 -48.77
C GLY A 331 -11.01 -22.32 -48.03
N ARG A 332 -10.40 -21.79 -46.98
CA ARG A 332 -9.40 -22.45 -46.12
C ARG A 332 -10.00 -22.82 -44.76
N TRP A 333 -9.31 -23.70 -44.03
CA TRP A 333 -9.67 -24.00 -42.65
C TRP A 333 -9.47 -22.77 -41.74
N LEU A 334 -10.27 -22.71 -40.67
CA LEU A 334 -10.31 -21.62 -39.70
C LEU A 334 -9.53 -21.99 -38.43
N LEU A 335 -9.72 -23.22 -37.95
CA LEU A 335 -9.02 -23.78 -36.81
C LEU A 335 -8.36 -25.10 -37.19
N ALA A 336 -7.27 -25.45 -36.50
CA ALA A 336 -6.60 -26.72 -36.63
C ALA A 336 -6.12 -27.25 -35.27
N ARG A 337 -6.13 -28.56 -35.11
CA ARG A 337 -5.54 -29.28 -33.99
C ARG A 337 -4.62 -30.38 -34.51
N LEU A 338 -3.38 -30.39 -34.05
CA LEU A 338 -2.42 -31.44 -34.30
C LEU A 338 -2.00 -32.05 -32.97
N ARG A 339 -2.21 -33.36 -32.79
CA ARG A 339 -1.87 -34.06 -31.55
C ARG A 339 -1.12 -35.36 -31.83
N PRO A 340 -0.19 -35.77 -30.95
CA PRO A 340 0.39 -37.10 -31.04
C PRO A 340 -0.71 -38.18 -31.05
N ALA A 341 -0.57 -39.16 -31.93
CA ALA A 341 -1.40 -40.36 -31.98
C ALA A 341 -0.55 -41.60 -31.63
N ASN A 342 -1.12 -42.80 -31.75
CA ASN A 342 -0.41 -44.02 -31.39
C ASN A 342 0.82 -44.24 -32.30
N GLY A 343 1.99 -44.43 -31.68
CA GLY A 343 3.26 -44.63 -32.40
C GLY A 343 3.84 -43.32 -32.94
N ASP A 344 4.31 -43.33 -34.18
CA ASP A 344 4.87 -42.15 -34.84
C ASP A 344 3.80 -41.28 -35.53
N GLU A 345 2.52 -41.64 -35.43
CA GLU A 345 1.44 -40.92 -36.13
C GLU A 345 1.07 -39.62 -35.41
N VAL A 346 0.65 -38.60 -36.17
CA VAL A 346 0.08 -37.35 -35.64
C VAL A 346 -1.32 -37.22 -36.22
N ALA A 347 -2.31 -37.11 -35.34
CA ALA A 347 -3.69 -36.85 -35.75
C ALA A 347 -3.84 -35.36 -36.08
N VAL A 348 -4.40 -35.08 -37.24
CA VAL A 348 -4.63 -33.72 -37.73
C VAL A 348 -6.14 -33.53 -37.93
N GLU A 349 -6.65 -32.45 -37.36
CA GLU A 349 -8.04 -32.05 -37.46
C GLU A 349 -8.09 -30.60 -37.96
N ALA A 350 -8.77 -30.34 -39.07
CA ALA A 350 -8.92 -29.02 -39.67
C ALA A 350 -10.41 -28.68 -39.74
N VAL A 351 -10.77 -27.54 -39.19
CA VAL A 351 -12.17 -27.12 -38.97
C VAL A 351 -12.46 -25.89 -39.83
N TYR A 352 -13.54 -25.91 -40.60
CA TYR A 352 -13.84 -24.89 -41.62
C TYR A 352 -15.05 -24.03 -41.30
N ASP A 353 -16.07 -24.57 -40.62
CA ASP A 353 -17.38 -23.92 -40.49
C ASP A 353 -17.95 -23.89 -39.07
N HIS A 354 -17.29 -24.47 -38.07
CA HIS A 354 -17.82 -24.50 -36.70
C HIS A 354 -16.74 -24.26 -35.63
N MET A 355 -17.15 -24.06 -34.38
CA MET A 355 -16.23 -23.96 -33.26
C MET A 355 -16.15 -25.32 -32.58
N PRO A 356 -14.99 -25.98 -32.60
CA PRO A 356 -14.87 -27.33 -32.08
C PRO A 356 -14.85 -27.36 -30.54
N ALA A 357 -15.28 -28.47 -29.95
CA ALA A 357 -15.38 -28.61 -28.49
C ALA A 357 -14.03 -28.52 -27.77
N TRP A 358 -12.91 -28.79 -28.46
CA TRP A 358 -11.56 -28.69 -27.92
C TRP A 358 -11.02 -27.24 -27.90
N TRP A 359 -11.75 -26.27 -28.43
CA TRP A 359 -11.38 -24.86 -28.33
C TRP A 359 -11.80 -24.30 -26.97
N GLU A 360 -10.81 -23.90 -26.17
CA GLU A 360 -11.02 -23.46 -24.78
C GLU A 360 -11.56 -22.01 -24.70
N SER A 361 -11.10 -21.12 -25.59
CA SER A 361 -11.53 -19.72 -25.55
C SER A 361 -13.03 -19.56 -25.82
N GLY A 362 -13.69 -18.79 -24.95
CA GLY A 362 -15.10 -18.41 -25.11
C GLY A 362 -15.32 -17.23 -26.06
N SER A 363 -14.25 -16.52 -26.44
CA SER A 363 -14.29 -15.40 -27.38
C SER A 363 -13.18 -15.47 -28.44
N MET A 364 -13.40 -14.77 -29.54
CA MET A 364 -12.40 -14.53 -30.59
C MET A 364 -11.92 -13.08 -30.53
N PRO A 365 -10.60 -12.82 -30.64
CA PRO A 365 -10.07 -11.46 -30.72
C PRO A 365 -10.44 -10.79 -32.04
N ASP A 366 -10.45 -9.46 -32.06
CA ASP A 366 -10.84 -8.61 -33.21
C ASP A 366 -10.12 -8.99 -34.50
N ALA A 367 -8.80 -9.23 -34.42
CA ALA A 367 -8.02 -9.62 -35.59
C ALA A 367 -8.50 -10.96 -36.19
N GLN A 368 -8.96 -11.89 -35.36
CA GLN A 368 -9.55 -13.14 -35.83
C GLN A 368 -10.91 -12.90 -36.51
N ILE A 369 -11.73 -11.98 -35.99
CA ILE A 369 -13.01 -11.60 -36.62
C ILE A 369 -12.75 -11.00 -38.01
N GLU A 370 -11.76 -10.12 -38.16
CA GLU A 370 -11.38 -9.57 -39.46
C GLU A 370 -10.88 -10.65 -40.43
N ALA A 371 -10.07 -11.59 -39.94
CA ALA A 371 -9.62 -12.72 -40.73
C ALA A 371 -10.77 -13.63 -41.17
N LEU A 372 -11.76 -13.87 -40.30
CA LEU A 372 -12.99 -14.59 -40.65
C LEU A 372 -13.80 -13.83 -41.70
N ARG A 373 -13.96 -12.51 -41.54
CA ARG A 373 -14.69 -11.67 -42.50
C ARG A 373 -14.07 -11.75 -43.89
N GLU A 374 -12.75 -11.63 -43.97
CA GLU A 374 -12.03 -11.74 -45.23
C GLU A 374 -12.10 -13.16 -45.82
N GLU A 375 -12.02 -14.20 -44.99
CA GLU A 375 -12.18 -15.58 -45.44
C GLU A 375 -13.59 -15.83 -45.99
N MET A 376 -14.65 -15.39 -45.29
CA MET A 376 -16.03 -15.57 -45.76
C MET A 376 -16.32 -14.77 -47.03
N ARG A 377 -15.74 -13.58 -47.22
CA ARG A 377 -15.86 -12.80 -48.46
C ARG A 377 -15.33 -13.57 -49.68
N ARG A 378 -14.25 -14.34 -49.51
CA ARG A 378 -13.63 -15.14 -50.59
C ARG A 378 -14.43 -16.39 -50.94
N ARG A 379 -15.10 -17.01 -49.96
CA ARG A 379 -15.92 -18.21 -50.19
C ARG A 379 -17.13 -17.91 -51.08
N GLU A 380 -17.50 -18.85 -51.94
CA GLU A 380 -18.79 -18.79 -52.65
C GLU A 380 -19.94 -18.77 -51.62
N PRO A 381 -21.08 -18.09 -51.89
CA PRO A 381 -22.16 -17.95 -50.92
C PRO A 381 -22.68 -19.27 -50.31
N ARG A 382 -22.72 -20.37 -51.07
CA ARG A 382 -23.15 -21.69 -50.58
C ARG A 382 -22.20 -22.34 -49.56
N TRP A 383 -20.97 -21.86 -49.46
CA TRP A 383 -19.93 -22.33 -48.52
C TRP A 383 -19.76 -21.38 -47.32
N ARG A 384 -20.69 -20.44 -47.16
CA ARG A 384 -20.76 -19.55 -45.99
C ARG A 384 -21.74 -20.17 -45.00
N PRO A 385 -21.30 -20.55 -43.79
CA PRO A 385 -22.20 -21.06 -42.76
C PRO A 385 -23.15 -19.95 -42.30
N GLY A 386 -24.29 -20.32 -41.70
CA GLY A 386 -25.34 -19.36 -41.32
C GLY A 386 -24.86 -18.27 -40.34
N TRP A 387 -23.86 -18.55 -39.50
CA TRP A 387 -23.27 -17.55 -38.61
C TRP A 387 -22.44 -16.49 -39.33
N ALA A 388 -22.09 -16.67 -40.60
CA ALA A 388 -21.29 -15.71 -41.37
C ALA A 388 -22.01 -14.35 -41.55
N GLU A 389 -23.33 -14.30 -41.42
CA GLU A 389 -24.10 -13.05 -41.40
C GLU A 389 -23.76 -12.17 -40.18
N LEU A 390 -23.26 -12.76 -39.09
CA LEU A 390 -22.83 -12.05 -37.89
C LEU A 390 -21.47 -11.34 -38.07
N LEU A 391 -20.78 -11.57 -39.19
CA LEU A 391 -19.52 -10.89 -39.52
C LEU A 391 -19.75 -9.52 -40.19
N ASP A 392 -20.99 -9.06 -40.34
CA ASP A 392 -21.26 -7.72 -40.85
C ASP A 392 -20.55 -6.65 -39.99
N GLU A 393 -20.04 -5.59 -40.63
CA GLU A 393 -19.39 -4.48 -39.93
C GLU A 393 -20.39 -3.76 -39.01
N ASP A 394 -21.67 -3.76 -39.38
CA ASP A 394 -22.74 -3.16 -38.58
C ASP A 394 -23.20 -4.06 -37.42
N PHE A 395 -22.69 -5.29 -37.26
CA PHE A 395 -23.18 -6.22 -36.22
C PHE A 395 -22.98 -5.69 -34.80
N LEU A 396 -21.86 -5.01 -34.53
CA LEU A 396 -21.63 -4.33 -33.24
C LEU A 396 -22.71 -3.27 -32.96
N ALA A 397 -23.08 -2.49 -33.98
CA ALA A 397 -24.09 -1.44 -33.86
C ALA A 397 -25.52 -2.00 -33.80
N ASN A 398 -25.79 -3.08 -34.52
CA ASN A 398 -27.12 -3.71 -34.61
C ASN A 398 -27.44 -4.61 -33.41
N GLY A 399 -26.41 -5.14 -32.74
CA GLY A 399 -26.57 -6.06 -31.62
C GLY A 399 -26.85 -7.52 -32.02
N ALA A 400 -26.80 -8.40 -31.02
CA ALA A 400 -26.98 -9.84 -31.19
C ALA A 400 -28.45 -10.30 -31.06
N PRO A 401 -28.85 -11.36 -31.78
CA PRO A 401 -30.06 -12.09 -31.46
C PRO A 401 -30.03 -12.59 -30.00
N PRO A 402 -31.11 -12.40 -29.21
CA PRO A 402 -31.13 -12.79 -27.80
C PRO A 402 -30.85 -14.28 -27.54
N GLU A 403 -31.15 -15.16 -28.48
CA GLU A 403 -30.87 -16.61 -28.43
C GLU A 403 -29.37 -16.97 -28.52
N LEU A 404 -28.52 -16.03 -28.94
CA LEU A 404 -27.05 -16.19 -28.95
C LEU A 404 -26.39 -15.54 -27.72
N CYS A 405 -27.18 -14.88 -26.89
CA CYS A 405 -26.75 -14.29 -25.64
C CYS A 405 -26.90 -15.30 -24.51
N TRP A 406 -26.18 -15.09 -23.41
CA TRP A 406 -26.31 -15.95 -22.25
C TRP A 406 -27.73 -15.87 -21.67
N ARG A 407 -28.37 -17.03 -21.50
CA ARG A 407 -29.69 -17.22 -20.89
C ARG A 407 -29.66 -18.47 -19.99
N PRO A 408 -30.41 -18.48 -18.87
CA PRO A 408 -30.40 -19.59 -17.90
C PRO A 408 -31.01 -20.91 -18.42
N ASP A 409 -31.86 -20.89 -19.46
CA ASP A 409 -32.58 -22.09 -19.93
C ASP A 409 -31.95 -22.64 -21.22
N LEU A 410 -31.36 -23.85 -21.18
CA LEU A 410 -31.58 -24.93 -22.18
C LEU A 410 -30.74 -26.22 -22.07
N LEU A 411 -29.73 -26.40 -21.20
CA LEU A 411 -28.93 -27.65 -21.21
C LEU A 411 -28.75 -28.41 -19.90
N TRP A 412 -29.09 -27.84 -18.74
CA TRP A 412 -29.01 -28.56 -17.49
C TRP A 412 -29.95 -27.92 -16.47
N SER A 413 -30.80 -28.73 -15.83
CA SER A 413 -31.73 -28.23 -14.82
C SER A 413 -31.00 -27.62 -13.61
N GLY A 414 -29.71 -27.99 -13.42
CA GLY A 414 -28.92 -27.63 -12.25
C GLY A 414 -29.59 -28.04 -10.94
N ASN A 415 -30.60 -28.92 -10.99
CA ASN A 415 -31.33 -29.30 -9.81
C ASN A 415 -30.38 -30.06 -8.89
N GLU A 416 -30.49 -29.74 -7.61
CA GLU A 416 -29.72 -30.32 -6.52
C GLU A 416 -29.72 -31.86 -6.57
N ASP A 417 -30.84 -32.49 -6.93
CA ASP A 417 -30.97 -33.95 -7.05
C ASP A 417 -29.99 -34.57 -8.08
N ASP A 418 -29.80 -33.90 -9.23
CA ASP A 418 -28.91 -34.38 -10.29
C ASP A 418 -27.45 -34.27 -9.84
N ILE A 419 -27.11 -33.18 -9.15
CA ILE A 419 -25.77 -32.93 -8.59
C ILE A 419 -25.45 -33.92 -7.47
N GLU A 420 -26.42 -34.17 -6.59
CA GLU A 420 -26.30 -35.18 -5.55
C GLU A 420 -26.09 -36.58 -6.17
N GLY A 421 -26.82 -36.92 -7.22
CA GLY A 421 -26.64 -38.17 -7.98
C GLY A 421 -25.24 -38.31 -8.58
N LEU A 422 -24.69 -37.24 -9.17
CA LEU A 422 -23.32 -37.21 -9.69
C LEU A 422 -22.27 -37.37 -8.58
N LEU A 423 -22.48 -36.75 -7.42
CA LEU A 423 -21.60 -36.86 -6.28
C LEU A 423 -21.62 -38.27 -5.68
N ARG A 424 -22.82 -38.84 -5.44
CA ARG A 424 -23.00 -40.17 -4.86
C ARG A 424 -22.50 -41.29 -5.77
N SER A 425 -22.61 -41.12 -7.09
CA SER A 425 -22.11 -42.10 -8.08
C SER A 425 -20.60 -42.03 -8.30
N GLY A 426 -19.93 -40.95 -7.83
CA GLY A 426 -18.52 -40.69 -8.08
C GLY A 426 -18.22 -40.16 -9.49
N ALA A 427 -19.23 -39.97 -10.35
CA ALA A 427 -19.07 -39.46 -11.70
C ALA A 427 -18.46 -38.05 -11.74
N LEU A 428 -18.65 -37.28 -10.66
CA LEU A 428 -18.13 -35.92 -10.51
C LEU A 428 -16.59 -35.83 -10.61
N ALA A 429 -15.85 -36.86 -10.17
CA ALA A 429 -14.38 -36.88 -10.25
C ALA A 429 -13.84 -36.88 -11.70
N SER A 430 -14.66 -37.32 -12.66
CA SER A 430 -14.36 -37.31 -14.10
C SER A 430 -15.12 -36.23 -14.87
N ALA A 431 -15.89 -35.39 -14.18
CA ALA A 431 -16.70 -34.36 -14.82
C ALA A 431 -15.83 -33.20 -15.33
N PRO A 432 -16.19 -32.59 -16.47
CA PRO A 432 -15.44 -31.46 -17.02
C PRO A 432 -15.59 -30.20 -16.15
N LEU A 433 -14.73 -29.21 -16.37
CA LEU A 433 -14.66 -27.97 -15.60
C LEU A 433 -16.00 -27.22 -15.54
N GLU A 434 -16.75 -27.22 -16.62
CA GLU A 434 -18.06 -26.56 -16.73
C GLU A 434 -19.07 -27.17 -15.76
N VAL A 435 -19.06 -28.50 -15.60
CA VAL A 435 -19.94 -29.19 -14.65
C VAL A 435 -19.55 -28.82 -13.23
N TRP A 436 -18.26 -28.80 -12.88
CA TRP A 436 -17.81 -28.37 -11.55
C TRP A 436 -18.16 -26.92 -11.23
N ARG A 437 -17.98 -26.01 -12.20
CA ARG A 437 -18.33 -24.58 -12.05
C ARG A 437 -19.83 -24.40 -11.86
N THR A 438 -20.64 -25.11 -12.64
CA THR A 438 -22.11 -25.00 -12.55
C THR A 438 -22.64 -25.68 -11.29
N ALA A 439 -22.03 -26.79 -10.85
CA ALA A 439 -22.43 -27.52 -9.66
C ALA A 439 -21.97 -26.89 -8.32
N ARG A 440 -21.03 -25.93 -8.36
CA ARG A 440 -20.34 -25.39 -7.17
C ARG A 440 -21.29 -25.02 -6.04
N SER A 441 -22.31 -24.18 -6.29
CA SER A 441 -23.23 -23.71 -5.24
C SER A 441 -23.98 -24.88 -4.59
N ALA A 442 -24.57 -25.76 -5.40
CA ALA A 442 -25.32 -26.91 -4.88
C ALA A 442 -24.41 -27.91 -4.14
N LEU A 443 -23.18 -28.14 -4.62
CA LEU A 443 -22.19 -28.99 -3.92
C LEU A 443 -21.83 -28.40 -2.55
N VAL A 444 -21.66 -27.09 -2.45
CA VAL A 444 -21.43 -26.40 -1.17
C VAL A 444 -22.63 -26.58 -0.24
N ASP A 445 -23.85 -26.36 -0.74
CA ASP A 445 -25.06 -26.49 0.07
C ASP A 445 -25.29 -27.94 0.54
N LEU A 446 -25.08 -28.92 -0.34
CA LEU A 446 -25.19 -30.35 -0.03
C LEU A 446 -24.16 -30.78 1.01
N ALA A 447 -22.88 -30.44 0.81
CA ALA A 447 -21.79 -30.79 1.73
C ALA A 447 -21.85 -30.03 3.07
N THR A 448 -22.52 -28.87 3.10
CA THR A 448 -22.79 -28.14 4.35
C THR A 448 -23.88 -28.83 5.16
N ARG A 449 -24.92 -29.36 4.50
CA ARG A 449 -26.08 -30.01 5.14
C ARG A 449 -25.81 -31.44 5.62
N GLU A 450 -25.07 -32.24 4.85
CA GLU A 450 -24.87 -33.66 5.15
C GLU A 450 -23.37 -34.03 5.21
N GLN A 451 -22.94 -34.57 6.36
CA GLN A 451 -21.55 -34.99 6.59
C GLN A 451 -21.09 -36.09 5.61
N LEU A 452 -21.98 -37.02 5.24
CA LEU A 452 -21.66 -38.08 4.28
C LEU A 452 -21.37 -37.52 2.88
N LEU A 453 -22.16 -36.55 2.41
CA LEU A 453 -21.92 -35.88 1.13
C LEU A 453 -20.62 -35.08 1.14
N ARG A 454 -20.26 -34.49 2.28
CA ARG A 454 -18.95 -33.84 2.46
C ARG A 454 -17.78 -34.82 2.34
N GLU A 455 -17.90 -36.01 2.94
CA GLU A 455 -16.89 -37.07 2.83
C GLU A 455 -16.78 -37.59 1.39
N GLN A 456 -17.90 -37.70 0.68
CA GLN A 456 -17.93 -38.03 -0.75
C GLN A 456 -17.28 -36.95 -1.60
N LEU A 457 -17.53 -35.66 -1.31
CA LEU A 457 -16.89 -34.55 -2.01
C LEU A 457 -15.37 -34.54 -1.79
N LEU A 458 -14.90 -34.86 -0.58
CA LEU A 458 -13.47 -35.05 -0.29
C LEU A 458 -12.85 -36.23 -1.05
N ALA A 459 -13.63 -37.29 -1.33
CA ALA A 459 -13.19 -38.44 -2.10
C ALA A 459 -13.23 -38.20 -3.62
N ALA A 460 -14.05 -37.25 -4.10
CA ALA A 460 -14.24 -36.90 -5.50
C ALA A 460 -13.13 -36.01 -6.07
N GLU A 461 -11.88 -36.25 -5.68
CA GLU A 461 -10.71 -35.55 -6.20
C GLU A 461 -10.64 -35.71 -7.74
N PRO A 462 -10.66 -34.61 -8.50
CA PRO A 462 -10.63 -34.67 -9.96
C PRO A 462 -9.34 -35.30 -10.48
N ALA A 463 -9.44 -36.11 -11.53
CA ALA A 463 -8.27 -36.68 -12.20
C ALA A 463 -7.81 -35.81 -13.38
N GLY A 464 -6.53 -35.43 -13.41
CA GLY A 464 -5.81 -34.97 -14.61
C GLY A 464 -5.82 -33.47 -14.91
N ASP A 465 -6.94 -32.76 -14.69
CA ASP A 465 -7.03 -31.32 -14.98
C ASP A 465 -6.84 -30.47 -13.71
N GLU A 466 -5.74 -29.72 -13.66
CA GLU A 466 -5.41 -28.84 -12.53
C GLU A 466 -6.46 -27.74 -12.31
N ARG A 467 -7.14 -27.26 -13.36
CA ARG A 467 -8.20 -26.25 -13.22
C ARG A 467 -9.43 -26.83 -12.53
N VAL A 468 -9.80 -28.06 -12.90
CA VAL A 468 -10.90 -28.78 -12.25
C VAL A 468 -10.57 -29.04 -10.78
N ARG A 469 -9.32 -29.45 -10.51
CA ARG A 469 -8.80 -29.63 -9.16
C ARG A 469 -8.84 -28.35 -8.33
N GLN A 470 -8.46 -27.21 -8.89
CA GLN A 470 -8.54 -25.91 -8.21
C GLN A 470 -9.98 -25.52 -7.86
N VAL A 471 -10.94 -25.74 -8.78
CA VAL A 471 -12.36 -25.53 -8.48
C VAL A 471 -12.84 -26.46 -7.37
N TRP A 472 -12.44 -27.73 -7.38
CA TRP A 472 -12.74 -28.68 -6.31
C TRP A 472 -12.19 -28.22 -4.95
N LEU A 473 -10.93 -27.78 -4.88
CA LEU A 473 -10.34 -27.23 -3.65
C LEU A 473 -11.12 -26.00 -3.15
N ALA A 474 -11.57 -25.12 -4.06
CA ALA A 474 -12.39 -23.97 -3.71
C ALA A 474 -13.77 -24.40 -3.15
N VAL A 475 -14.41 -25.41 -3.76
CA VAL A 475 -15.67 -26.00 -3.26
C VAL A 475 -15.47 -26.59 -1.86
N LEU A 476 -14.36 -27.30 -1.62
CA LEU A 476 -14.03 -27.83 -0.29
C LEU A 476 -13.89 -26.71 0.76
N ALA A 477 -13.23 -25.61 0.39
CA ALA A 477 -13.09 -24.46 1.28
C ALA A 477 -14.43 -23.78 1.56
N ASP A 478 -15.27 -23.60 0.54
CA ASP A 478 -16.59 -22.97 0.69
C ASP A 478 -17.56 -23.84 1.51
N ALA A 479 -17.47 -25.17 1.37
CA ALA A 479 -18.26 -26.16 2.12
C ALA A 479 -17.76 -26.41 3.56
N GLU A 480 -16.77 -25.65 4.02
CA GLU A 480 -16.09 -25.84 5.30
C GLU A 480 -15.51 -27.25 5.52
N ALA A 481 -15.15 -27.94 4.44
CA ALA A 481 -14.64 -29.31 4.49
C ALA A 481 -13.25 -29.41 5.16
N GLY A 482 -12.58 -28.27 5.39
CA GLY A 482 -11.31 -28.21 6.10
C GLY A 482 -11.37 -28.76 7.53
N ARG A 483 -12.53 -28.75 8.21
CA ARG A 483 -12.68 -29.18 9.63
C ARG A 483 -12.28 -30.64 9.93
N GLY A 484 -12.10 -31.47 8.91
CA GLY A 484 -11.64 -32.86 9.04
C GLY A 484 -10.23 -33.14 8.53
N LEU A 485 -9.56 -32.14 7.94
CA LEU A 485 -8.27 -32.33 7.27
C LEU A 485 -7.11 -32.32 8.27
N GLN A 486 -6.21 -33.29 8.13
CA GLN A 486 -4.97 -33.38 8.91
C GLN A 486 -3.81 -32.71 8.17
N ALA A 487 -2.72 -32.40 8.87
CA ALA A 487 -1.54 -31.74 8.29
C ALA A 487 -0.99 -32.48 7.04
N ASP A 488 -0.95 -33.82 7.09
CA ASP A 488 -0.46 -34.66 5.98
C ASP A 488 -1.33 -34.55 4.72
N TRP A 489 -2.62 -34.21 4.86
CA TRP A 489 -3.48 -33.96 3.70
C TRP A 489 -2.97 -32.76 2.89
N PHE A 490 -2.56 -31.69 3.58
CA PHE A 490 -2.08 -30.46 2.94
C PHE A 490 -0.71 -30.63 2.25
N ALA A 491 0.09 -31.60 2.68
CA ALA A 491 1.35 -31.95 2.04
C ALA A 491 1.18 -32.90 0.84
N GLY A 492 0.06 -33.61 0.75
CA GLY A 492 -0.27 -34.53 -0.34
C GLY A 492 -1.41 -33.99 -1.20
N LYS A 493 -2.66 -34.38 -0.89
CA LYS A 493 -3.86 -34.01 -1.66
C LYS A 493 -4.11 -32.50 -1.74
N GLY A 494 -3.60 -31.72 -0.78
CA GLY A 494 -3.70 -30.27 -0.75
C GLY A 494 -2.52 -29.54 -1.40
N GLU A 495 -1.62 -30.25 -2.11
CA GLU A 495 -0.51 -29.62 -2.82
C GLU A 495 -1.01 -28.64 -3.90
N ARG A 496 -0.18 -27.66 -4.28
CA ARG A 496 -0.50 -26.68 -5.33
C ARG A 496 -1.86 -25.99 -5.13
N CYS A 497 -2.28 -25.79 -3.89
CA CYS A 497 -3.56 -25.17 -3.60
C CYS A 497 -3.45 -23.65 -3.74
N PRO A 498 -4.37 -22.96 -4.45
CA PRO A 498 -4.38 -21.51 -4.51
C PRO A 498 -4.37 -20.90 -3.11
N GLU A 499 -3.50 -19.91 -2.87
CA GLU A 499 -3.25 -19.37 -1.53
C GLU A 499 -4.52 -18.99 -0.74
N PRO A 500 -5.50 -18.25 -1.31
CA PRO A 500 -6.69 -17.87 -0.56
C PRO A 500 -7.54 -19.09 -0.15
N VAL A 501 -7.54 -20.12 -0.99
CA VAL A 501 -8.25 -21.39 -0.75
C VAL A 501 -7.54 -22.18 0.35
N LEU A 502 -6.22 -22.33 0.24
CA LEU A 502 -5.38 -23.03 1.21
C LEU A 502 -5.54 -22.43 2.61
N ARG A 503 -5.48 -21.09 2.72
CA ARG A 503 -5.64 -20.38 4.00
C ARG A 503 -6.98 -20.67 4.66
N ARG A 504 -8.06 -20.72 3.88
CA ARG A 504 -9.41 -21.02 4.38
C ARG A 504 -9.48 -22.46 4.88
N LEU A 505 -8.97 -23.42 4.12
CA LEU A 505 -8.92 -24.83 4.51
C LEU A 505 -8.08 -25.04 5.79
N MET A 506 -6.89 -24.45 5.87
CA MET A 506 -6.04 -24.56 7.07
C MET A 506 -6.68 -23.92 8.30
N LYS A 507 -7.37 -22.78 8.13
CA LYS A 507 -8.11 -22.11 9.22
C LYS A 507 -9.25 -23.00 9.72
N GLN A 508 -9.98 -23.66 8.83
CA GLN A 508 -11.06 -24.59 9.16
C GLN A 508 -10.57 -25.86 9.83
N ALA A 509 -9.42 -26.39 9.40
CA ALA A 509 -8.76 -27.54 10.01
C ALA A 509 -8.23 -27.28 11.43
N GLU A 510 -8.31 -26.02 11.89
CA GLU A 510 -7.74 -25.57 13.17
C GLU A 510 -6.28 -26.04 13.33
N LEU A 511 -5.54 -26.13 12.23
CA LEU A 511 -4.16 -26.59 12.27
C LEU A 511 -3.43 -25.74 13.29
N PRO A 512 -2.77 -26.37 14.29
CA PRO A 512 -2.17 -25.63 15.37
C PRO A 512 -1.22 -24.63 14.73
N ARG A 513 -1.53 -23.33 14.89
CA ARG A 513 -0.57 -22.28 14.62
C ARG A 513 0.67 -22.71 15.39
N ARG A 514 1.73 -23.12 14.70
CA ARG A 514 2.94 -23.62 15.35
C ARG A 514 3.28 -22.62 16.45
N GLY A 515 3.09 -23.03 17.70
CA GLY A 515 2.83 -22.10 18.80
C GLY A 515 4.01 -21.16 19.01
N SER A 516 3.98 -19.98 18.40
CA SER A 516 5.17 -19.17 18.11
C SER A 516 6.30 -20.03 17.50
N SER A 517 6.65 -19.94 16.22
CA SER A 517 7.48 -18.84 15.71
C SER A 517 8.72 -18.47 16.58
N SER A 518 9.06 -19.21 17.65
CA SER A 518 10.15 -18.86 18.57
C SER A 518 11.54 -19.15 18.05
N TYR A 519 11.68 -19.72 16.86
CA TYR A 519 12.99 -19.99 16.27
C TYR A 519 13.17 -19.23 14.95
N VAL A 520 12.33 -19.52 13.96
CA VAL A 520 12.38 -18.79 12.68
C VAL A 520 11.99 -17.33 12.88
N ALA A 521 10.89 -17.07 13.59
CA ALA A 521 10.41 -15.71 13.75
C ALA A 521 10.97 -14.99 14.97
N ARG A 522 11.57 -15.60 16.01
CA ARG A 522 12.23 -14.80 17.05
C ARG A 522 13.52 -14.17 16.55
N ASN A 523 14.34 -14.86 15.76
CA ASN A 523 15.55 -14.22 15.23
C ASN A 523 15.25 -13.26 14.08
N LEU A 524 14.37 -13.65 13.13
CA LEU A 524 13.97 -12.76 12.02
C LEU A 524 13.08 -11.60 12.50
N LEU A 525 12.14 -11.86 13.42
CA LEU A 525 11.34 -10.79 14.00
C LEU A 525 12.11 -10.02 15.07
N ASP A 526 13.06 -10.54 15.85
CA ASP A 526 13.86 -9.65 16.72
C ASP A 526 14.69 -8.69 15.86
N VAL A 527 15.23 -9.13 14.71
CA VAL A 527 15.85 -8.22 13.73
C VAL A 527 14.84 -7.20 13.15
N ALA A 528 13.56 -7.56 13.03
CA ALA A 528 12.49 -6.66 12.57
C ALA A 528 11.70 -5.91 13.68
N GLN A 529 11.81 -6.30 14.96
CA GLN A 529 10.97 -5.87 16.10
C GLN A 529 11.79 -5.17 17.18
N THR A 530 13.10 -5.45 17.31
CA THR A 530 13.92 -4.78 18.32
C THR A 530 14.27 -3.38 17.87
N HIS A 531 13.43 -2.45 18.33
CA HIS A 531 13.58 -1.00 18.27
C HIS A 531 13.56 -0.43 16.85
N ALA A 532 12.36 -0.38 16.28
CA ALA A 532 11.97 0.79 15.50
C ALA A 532 12.42 2.03 16.30
N TRP A 533 13.51 2.64 15.87
CA TRP A 533 13.79 4.02 16.22
C TRP A 533 12.50 4.77 15.87
N PRO A 534 11.89 5.55 16.79
CA PRO A 534 10.70 6.30 16.46
C PRO A 534 11.13 7.43 15.52
N GLN A 535 11.27 7.11 14.24
CA GLN A 535 11.03 8.03 13.16
C GLN A 535 9.52 8.23 12.96
N SER A 536 8.67 7.50 13.71
CA SER A 536 7.28 7.88 13.88
C SER A 536 7.25 9.34 14.31
N ASN A 537 6.63 10.15 13.47
CA ASN A 537 6.33 11.54 13.74
C ASN A 537 5.78 11.60 15.18
N PRO A 538 6.47 12.24 16.15
CA PRO A 538 6.10 12.18 17.57
C PRO A 538 4.68 12.70 17.84
N ARG A 539 4.04 13.29 16.82
CA ARG A 539 2.64 13.70 16.81
C ARG A 539 1.62 12.56 16.70
N ARG A 540 1.97 11.36 16.18
CA ARG A 540 0.99 10.29 15.87
C ARG A 540 0.84 9.23 16.96
N ASP A 541 1.89 8.93 17.71
CA ASP A 541 1.82 7.97 18.82
C ASP A 541 1.36 8.73 20.07
N GLY A 542 0.09 8.55 20.46
CA GLY A 542 -0.69 9.39 21.39
C GLY A 542 -0.18 9.65 22.83
N GLU A 543 1.10 9.44 23.13
CA GLU A 543 1.74 9.87 24.38
C GLU A 543 2.40 11.25 24.20
N THR A 544 1.58 12.29 24.03
CA THR A 544 2.10 13.66 24.10
C THR A 544 2.46 14.00 25.54
N TRP A 545 3.71 14.45 25.77
CA TRP A 545 4.12 14.97 27.06
C TRP A 545 3.30 16.23 27.35
N SER A 546 2.44 16.19 28.36
CA SER A 546 1.59 17.30 28.73
C SER A 546 1.79 17.64 30.21
N GLY A 547 1.32 18.81 30.63
CA GLY A 547 1.30 19.17 32.05
C GLY A 547 0.49 18.19 32.92
N GLY A 548 -0.33 17.32 32.31
CA GLY A 548 -1.08 16.25 32.97
C GLY A 548 -0.40 14.88 32.95
N THR A 549 0.80 14.73 32.37
CA THR A 549 1.55 13.46 32.43
C THR A 549 1.87 13.14 33.89
N ASP A 550 1.40 11.99 34.37
CA ASP A 550 1.61 11.55 35.74
C ASP A 550 3.05 11.06 35.95
N PHE A 551 3.96 12.02 36.12
CA PHE A 551 5.37 11.76 36.41
C PHE A 551 5.57 11.00 37.73
N ALA A 552 4.62 11.04 38.66
CA ALA A 552 4.67 10.28 39.91
C ALA A 552 4.42 8.78 39.67
N SER A 553 3.51 8.44 38.74
CA SER A 553 3.31 7.07 38.26
C SER A 553 4.53 6.53 37.50
N MET A 554 5.16 7.33 36.63
CA MET A 554 6.42 6.96 35.97
C MET A 554 7.55 6.71 36.99
N ALA A 555 7.59 7.51 38.05
CA ALA A 555 8.54 7.39 39.15
C ALA A 555 8.43 6.05 39.92
N ALA A 556 7.22 5.48 40.02
CA ALA A 556 6.99 4.25 40.76
C ALA A 556 7.52 2.98 40.04
N ARG A 557 7.59 3.00 38.71
CA ARG A 557 8.15 1.93 37.86
C ARG A 557 8.66 2.51 36.55
N PRO A 558 9.84 3.16 36.52
CA PRO A 558 10.33 3.77 35.30
C PRO A 558 10.72 2.70 34.30
N PRO A 559 10.04 2.61 33.13
CA PRO A 559 10.67 1.97 31.99
C PRO A 559 11.87 2.84 31.62
N ILE A 560 13.08 2.27 31.62
CA ILE A 560 14.32 2.96 31.21
C ILE A 560 14.13 3.66 29.84
N ASP A 561 13.34 3.04 28.96
CA ASP A 561 12.98 3.57 27.65
C ASP A 561 12.18 4.88 27.73
N ALA A 562 11.30 5.03 28.72
CA ALA A 562 10.48 6.23 28.88
C ALA A 562 11.33 7.42 29.36
N ILE A 563 12.33 7.19 30.22
CA ILE A 563 13.28 8.23 30.64
C ILE A 563 14.15 8.65 29.47
N SER A 564 14.71 7.68 28.74
CA SER A 564 15.53 7.96 27.56
C SER A 564 14.74 8.77 26.52
N ARG A 565 13.47 8.39 26.27
CA ARG A 565 12.55 9.14 25.39
C ARG A 565 12.32 10.57 25.90
N PHE A 566 12.00 10.74 27.19
CA PHE A 566 11.81 12.06 27.79
C PHE A 566 13.05 12.95 27.61
N VAL A 567 14.24 12.42 27.90
CA VAL A 567 15.51 13.15 27.80
C VAL A 567 15.78 13.61 26.37
N ARG A 568 15.58 12.71 25.39
CA ARG A 568 15.72 13.03 23.97
C ARG A 568 14.74 14.13 23.53
N ASP A 569 13.53 14.12 24.08
CA ASP A 569 12.45 15.03 23.71
C ASP A 569 12.52 16.39 24.46
N ILE A 570 13.56 16.64 25.25
CA ILE A 570 13.77 17.94 25.92
C ILE A 570 13.86 19.06 24.89
N GLY A 571 12.89 19.97 24.94
CA GLY A 571 12.78 21.12 24.04
C GLY A 571 11.91 20.95 22.82
N LEU A 572 11.29 19.78 22.67
CA LEU A 572 10.31 19.51 21.61
C LEU A 572 8.96 20.19 21.88
N TYR A 573 8.53 20.27 23.15
CA TYR A 573 7.22 20.76 23.58
C TYR A 573 7.33 22.09 24.32
N ALA A 574 6.71 23.14 23.77
CA ALA A 574 6.78 24.48 24.35
C ALA A 574 6.01 24.63 25.68
N ASN A 575 5.07 23.73 25.96
CA ASN A 575 4.19 23.77 27.14
C ASN A 575 4.73 22.95 28.34
N VAL A 576 5.95 22.41 28.27
CA VAL A 576 6.55 21.59 29.33
C VAL A 576 7.66 22.36 30.03
N ASP A 577 7.58 22.46 31.36
CA ASP A 577 8.72 22.92 32.16
C ASP A 577 9.68 21.75 32.42
N TYR A 578 10.57 21.52 31.46
CA TYR A 578 11.52 20.40 31.50
C TYR A 578 12.45 20.44 32.72
N MET A 579 12.76 21.63 33.26
CA MET A 579 13.60 21.75 34.46
C MET A 579 12.90 21.14 35.66
N ASP A 580 11.65 21.54 35.88
CA ASP A 580 10.82 21.05 36.99
C ASP A 580 10.55 19.54 36.88
N VAL A 581 10.35 19.02 35.66
CA VAL A 581 10.26 17.58 35.43
C VAL A 581 11.59 16.86 35.71
N LEU A 582 12.73 17.40 35.24
CA LEU A 582 14.05 16.84 35.52
C LEU A 582 14.39 16.83 37.01
N ASP A 583 14.07 17.91 37.74
CA ASP A 583 14.25 18.02 39.18
C ASP A 583 13.48 16.90 39.91
N ARG A 584 12.22 16.64 39.51
CA ARG A 584 11.42 15.54 40.04
C ARG A 584 12.00 14.16 39.73
N VAL A 585 12.40 13.93 38.47
CA VAL A 585 13.03 12.67 38.06
C VAL A 585 14.32 12.46 38.85
N TRP A 586 15.17 13.48 38.96
CA TRP A 586 16.42 13.43 39.72
C TRP A 586 16.20 13.19 41.21
N ALA A 587 15.24 13.86 41.84
CA ALA A 587 14.92 13.66 43.24
C ALA A 587 14.41 12.25 43.54
N THR A 588 13.80 11.59 42.54
CA THR A 588 13.20 10.26 42.71
C THR A 588 14.16 9.12 42.37
N MET A 589 14.95 9.26 41.31
CA MET A 589 15.76 8.18 40.73
C MET A 589 17.16 8.64 40.27
N PRO A 590 17.95 9.26 41.15
CA PRO A 590 19.24 9.84 40.76
C PRO A 590 20.21 8.79 40.21
N GLU A 591 20.27 7.59 40.80
CA GLU A 591 21.21 6.55 40.36
C GLU A 591 20.84 5.93 39.00
N ALA A 592 19.54 5.81 38.68
CA ALA A 592 19.11 5.32 37.39
C ALA A 592 19.45 6.32 36.27
N LEU A 593 19.24 7.62 36.53
CA LEU A 593 19.60 8.68 35.58
C LEU A 593 21.11 8.81 35.44
N ARG A 594 21.89 8.70 36.52
CA ARG A 594 23.37 8.63 36.45
C ARG A 594 23.84 7.44 35.62
N SER A 595 23.30 6.25 35.88
CA SER A 595 23.64 5.05 35.10
C SER A 595 23.35 5.22 33.61
N LEU A 596 22.27 5.90 33.24
CA LEU A 596 21.96 6.24 31.85
C LEU A 596 22.96 7.26 31.27
N ILE A 597 23.25 8.33 32.02
CA ILE A 597 24.22 9.35 31.62
C ILE A 597 25.62 8.74 31.42
N ASP A 598 26.05 7.86 32.32
CA ASP A 598 27.33 7.14 32.22
C ASP A 598 27.35 6.22 31.00
N GLY A 599 26.22 5.57 30.69
CA GLY A 599 26.04 4.82 29.45
C GLY A 599 26.20 5.69 28.21
N TRP A 600 25.55 6.86 28.16
CA TRP A 600 25.67 7.80 27.04
C TRP A 600 27.08 8.40 26.93
N ARG A 601 27.75 8.69 28.05
CA ARG A 601 29.16 9.11 28.05
C ARG A 601 30.06 8.03 27.47
N THR A 602 29.89 6.79 27.92
CA THR A 602 30.63 5.63 27.40
C THR A 602 30.44 5.50 25.89
N GLN A 603 29.21 5.69 25.40
CA GLN A 603 28.92 5.70 23.95
C GLN A 603 29.69 6.81 23.21
N THR A 604 29.73 8.03 23.76
CA THR A 604 30.51 9.13 23.15
C THR A 604 32.02 8.95 23.21
N GLU A 605 32.53 8.12 24.13
CA GLU A 605 33.95 7.80 24.27
C GLU A 605 34.37 6.62 23.37
N ALA A 606 33.41 5.86 22.83
CA ALA A 606 33.66 4.64 22.06
C ALA A 606 34.37 4.86 20.70
N GLY A 607 34.60 6.11 20.27
CA GLY A 607 35.43 6.47 19.11
C GLY A 607 34.71 6.52 17.76
N GLY A 608 33.51 5.93 17.64
CA GLY A 608 32.75 5.87 16.38
C GLY A 608 31.66 6.93 16.23
N LEU A 609 31.36 7.33 14.99
CA LEU A 609 30.33 8.33 14.69
C LEU A 609 28.90 7.93 15.16
N PRO A 610 28.41 6.70 14.94
CA PRO A 610 27.07 6.30 15.39
C PRO A 610 26.90 6.36 16.92
N ALA A 611 27.90 5.87 17.66
CA ALA A 611 27.90 5.85 19.11
C ALA A 611 27.99 7.29 19.68
N LEU A 612 28.83 8.13 19.05
CA LEU A 612 28.95 9.54 19.37
C LEU A 612 27.64 10.31 19.15
N GLU A 613 26.99 10.15 17.99
CA GLU A 613 25.69 10.78 17.72
C GLU A 613 24.65 10.33 18.74
N THR A 614 24.56 9.02 18.98
CA THR A 614 23.56 8.45 19.89
C THR A 614 23.73 9.01 21.30
N GLY A 615 24.94 9.01 21.86
CA GLY A 615 25.18 9.57 23.19
C GLY A 615 24.90 11.08 23.25
N LEU A 616 25.32 11.84 22.23
CA LEU A 616 25.09 13.29 22.16
C LEU A 616 23.61 13.65 22.01
N ALA A 617 22.80 12.80 21.36
CA ALA A 617 21.36 12.99 21.24
C ALA A 617 20.64 13.02 22.60
N TYR A 618 21.24 12.46 23.66
CA TYR A 618 20.72 12.53 25.04
C TYR A 618 21.47 13.54 25.91
N LEU A 619 22.80 13.63 25.80
CA LEU A 619 23.61 14.53 26.62
C LEU A 619 23.38 16.01 26.27
N ALA A 620 23.27 16.35 24.98
CA ALA A 620 23.12 17.75 24.55
C ALA A 620 21.79 18.38 24.99
N PRO A 621 20.63 17.69 24.92
CA PRO A 621 19.39 18.19 25.51
C PRO A 621 19.46 18.38 27.04
N LEU A 622 20.11 17.47 27.78
CA LEU A 622 20.33 17.64 29.23
C LEU A 622 21.15 18.89 29.56
N ALA A 623 22.23 19.14 28.82
CA ALA A 623 22.96 20.39 28.96
C ALA A 623 22.08 21.59 28.59
N SER A 624 21.28 21.50 27.53
CA SER A 624 20.35 22.58 27.14
C SER A 624 19.28 22.87 28.21
N ALA A 625 19.00 21.89 29.07
CA ALA A 625 18.15 22.00 30.26
C ALA A 625 18.97 22.11 31.56
N ARG A 626 20.15 22.74 31.52
CA ARG A 626 20.95 23.10 32.70
C ARG A 626 21.14 21.98 33.74
N PHE A 627 21.26 20.72 33.30
CA PHE A 627 21.42 19.58 34.21
C PHE A 627 22.66 19.70 35.11
N ASP A 628 23.65 20.52 34.71
CA ASP A 628 24.81 20.93 35.53
C ASP A 628 24.44 21.54 36.90
N ARG A 629 23.20 21.99 37.08
CA ARG A 629 22.68 22.48 38.37
C ARG A 629 22.28 21.36 39.33
N LEU A 630 21.87 20.22 38.79
CA LEU A 630 21.42 19.05 39.55
C LEU A 630 22.58 18.11 39.85
N ASP A 631 23.53 18.04 38.92
CA ASP A 631 24.75 17.26 39.05
C ASP A 631 25.93 18.09 38.56
N ALA A 632 26.74 18.61 39.49
CA ALA A 632 27.93 19.41 39.16
C ALA A 632 29.02 18.57 38.47
N ASP A 633 28.97 17.24 38.60
CA ASP A 633 29.87 16.29 37.94
C ASP A 633 29.29 15.78 36.60
N PHE A 634 28.14 16.29 36.17
CA PHE A 634 27.70 16.18 34.77
C PHE A 634 28.84 16.72 33.88
N LEU A 635 29.39 16.06 32.87
CA LEU A 635 30.56 16.55 32.08
C LEU A 635 31.93 16.65 32.80
N SER A 636 32.03 16.59 34.12
CA SER A 636 33.34 16.67 34.79
C SER A 636 34.20 15.46 34.42
N GLY A 637 35.43 15.71 33.96
CA GLY A 637 36.40 14.67 33.57
C GLY A 637 36.08 13.90 32.28
N TRP A 638 34.94 14.15 31.66
CA TRP A 638 34.48 13.47 30.44
C TRP A 638 35.21 13.98 29.20
N ARG A 639 35.65 13.06 28.32
CA ARG A 639 36.35 13.37 27.07
C ARG A 639 35.73 12.61 25.91
N PRO A 640 34.73 13.19 25.21
CA PRO A 640 34.14 12.54 24.04
C PRO A 640 35.17 12.36 22.93
N ALA A 641 34.92 11.39 22.05
CA ALA A 641 35.67 11.22 20.81
C ALA A 641 35.57 12.48 19.93
N ASP A 642 36.65 12.77 19.20
CA ASP A 642 36.66 13.84 18.21
C ASP A 642 35.82 13.42 16.98
N PRO A 643 34.78 14.18 16.59
CA PRO A 643 33.98 13.87 15.41
C PRO A 643 34.80 13.76 14.11
N VAL A 644 35.92 14.47 13.99
CA VAL A 644 36.78 14.41 12.80
C VAL A 644 37.55 13.10 12.75
N GLU A 645 38.16 12.68 13.87
CA GLU A 645 38.83 11.39 13.98
C GLU A 645 37.85 10.23 13.78
N ALA A 646 36.63 10.35 14.33
CA ALA A 646 35.56 9.39 14.12
C ALA A 646 35.14 9.32 12.63
N LEU A 647 35.12 10.45 11.93
CA LEU A 647 34.87 10.50 10.48
C LEU A 647 36.00 9.88 9.66
N VAL A 648 37.26 10.15 10.00
CA VAL A 648 38.41 9.47 9.37
C VAL A 648 38.29 7.97 9.56
N LEU A 649 37.98 7.52 10.78
CA LEU A 649 37.84 6.10 11.10
C LEU A 649 36.68 5.46 10.32
N ALA A 650 35.52 6.12 10.22
CA ALA A 650 34.38 5.66 9.41
C ALA A 650 34.74 5.51 7.93
N LEU A 651 35.32 6.55 7.33
CA LEU A 651 35.70 6.55 5.92
C LEU A 651 36.86 5.59 5.62
N ARG A 652 37.72 5.26 6.59
CA ARG A 652 38.79 4.25 6.43
C ARG A 652 38.38 2.82 6.73
N THR A 653 37.30 2.62 7.47
CA THR A 653 36.76 1.27 7.74
C THR A 653 35.95 0.76 6.56
N GLY A 654 34.94 1.52 6.14
CA GLY A 654 33.96 1.04 5.17
C GLY A 654 32.60 1.66 5.41
N ILE A 655 32.00 2.22 4.36
CA ILE A 655 30.64 2.77 4.44
C ILE A 655 29.69 2.05 3.47
N PRO A 656 28.37 2.00 3.75
CA PRO A 656 27.39 1.32 2.92
C PRO A 656 27.42 1.70 1.43
N GLY A 657 27.74 2.97 1.13
CA GLY A 657 27.78 3.49 -0.24
C GLY A 657 28.95 2.99 -1.10
N GLU A 658 29.95 2.31 -0.51
CA GLU A 658 31.09 1.75 -1.26
C GLU A 658 30.74 0.50 -2.06
N LEU A 659 29.64 -0.17 -1.72
CA LEU A 659 29.22 -1.42 -2.34
C LEU A 659 27.87 -1.23 -3.04
N GLU A 660 27.78 -1.80 -4.22
CA GLU A 660 26.61 -1.78 -5.08
C GLU A 660 25.94 -3.16 -5.08
N PHE A 661 24.61 -3.12 -4.98
CA PHE A 661 23.79 -4.29 -5.12
C PHE A 661 23.74 -4.72 -6.60
N PRO A 662 23.74 -6.01 -6.94
CA PRO A 662 23.71 -6.50 -8.33
C PRO A 662 22.45 -6.16 -9.16
N PHE A 663 21.56 -5.26 -8.72
CA PHE A 663 20.42 -4.80 -9.52
C PHE A 663 20.90 -3.88 -10.65
N THR A 664 20.69 -4.28 -11.91
CA THR A 664 20.83 -3.36 -13.05
C THR A 664 19.60 -2.48 -13.27
N GLU A 665 18.46 -2.85 -12.68
CA GLU A 665 17.22 -2.09 -12.75
C GLU A 665 16.91 -1.48 -11.39
N THR A 666 16.99 -0.15 -11.28
CA THR A 666 16.42 0.59 -10.15
C THR A 666 14.94 0.27 -10.04
N ALA A 667 14.40 0.21 -8.81
CA ALA A 667 12.97 0.05 -8.59
C ALA A 667 12.16 0.99 -9.51
N PRO A 668 11.04 0.53 -10.11
CA PRO A 668 10.27 1.34 -11.04
C PRO A 668 9.90 2.68 -10.41
N SER A 669 10.00 3.77 -11.19
CA SER A 669 9.95 5.15 -10.70
C SER A 669 8.60 5.61 -10.11
N ARG A 670 7.58 4.74 -10.08
CA ARG A 670 6.25 5.08 -9.56
C ARG A 670 6.11 4.71 -8.09
N GLY A 671 6.53 5.63 -7.23
CA GLY A 671 6.33 5.58 -5.78
C GLY A 671 7.35 4.71 -5.05
N ALA A 672 7.49 4.94 -3.74
CA ALA A 672 8.32 4.11 -2.89
C ALA A 672 7.71 2.70 -2.84
N MET A 673 8.43 1.71 -3.38
CA MET A 673 7.97 0.33 -3.35
C MET A 673 8.55 -0.39 -2.13
N PRO A 674 7.72 -1.15 -1.39
CA PRO A 674 8.25 -2.03 -0.37
C PRO A 674 9.01 -3.18 -1.02
N ALA A 675 10.24 -3.41 -0.57
CA ALA A 675 11.07 -4.54 -0.92
C ALA A 675 11.16 -5.51 0.26
N LEU A 676 10.95 -6.81 0.01
CA LEU A 676 11.32 -7.86 0.96
C LEU A 676 12.69 -8.41 0.59
N VAL A 677 13.65 -8.41 1.51
CA VAL A 677 15.02 -8.93 1.26
C VAL A 677 15.38 -9.99 2.29
N VAL A 678 15.47 -11.24 1.85
CA VAL A 678 15.74 -12.40 2.70
C VAL A 678 16.92 -13.19 2.13
N GLN A 679 17.88 -13.54 2.98
CA GLN A 679 18.99 -14.43 2.63
C GLN A 679 18.71 -15.84 3.17
N HIS A 680 19.01 -16.86 2.37
CA HIS A 680 19.11 -18.25 2.81
C HIS A 680 20.38 -18.89 2.22
N GLY A 681 21.35 -19.18 3.07
CA GLY A 681 22.67 -19.66 2.65
C GLY A 681 23.37 -18.66 1.71
N GLU A 682 23.73 -19.13 0.52
CA GLU A 682 24.38 -18.35 -0.56
C GLU A 682 23.37 -17.69 -1.51
N TYR A 683 22.08 -17.67 -1.17
CA TYR A 683 21.02 -17.09 -2.01
C TYR A 683 20.38 -15.89 -1.33
N LEU A 684 20.10 -14.87 -2.13
CA LEU A 684 19.36 -13.69 -1.71
C LEU A 684 18.08 -13.57 -2.53
N THR A 685 16.94 -13.55 -1.86
CA THR A 685 15.63 -13.33 -2.47
C THR A 685 15.19 -11.90 -2.20
N VAL A 686 14.91 -11.17 -3.27
CA VAL A 686 14.40 -9.80 -3.24
C VAL A 686 13.03 -9.77 -3.88
N VAL A 687 12.02 -9.33 -3.15
CA VAL A 687 10.64 -9.23 -3.66
C VAL A 687 10.25 -7.76 -3.82
N THR A 688 10.15 -7.31 -5.06
CA THR A 688 9.70 -5.96 -5.46
C THR A 688 8.59 -6.00 -6.51
N HIS A 689 7.99 -7.18 -6.75
CA HIS A 689 7.15 -7.54 -7.90
C HIS A 689 7.90 -7.44 -9.26
N PRO A 690 8.55 -8.51 -9.75
CA PRO A 690 8.57 -9.93 -9.29
C PRO A 690 9.52 -10.22 -8.10
N ALA A 691 9.53 -11.46 -7.60
CA ALA A 691 10.59 -11.98 -6.73
C ALA A 691 11.80 -12.35 -7.59
N ARG A 692 12.95 -11.79 -7.26
CA ARG A 692 14.23 -12.07 -7.91
C ARG A 692 15.15 -12.78 -6.93
N VAL A 693 15.83 -13.81 -7.42
CA VAL A 693 16.77 -14.60 -6.64
C VAL A 693 18.16 -14.38 -7.20
N TYR A 694 19.08 -14.05 -6.30
CA TYR A 694 20.50 -13.82 -6.59
C TYR A 694 21.34 -14.92 -5.96
N GLY A 695 22.31 -15.43 -6.70
CA GLY A 695 23.44 -16.20 -6.19
C GLY A 695 24.73 -15.37 -6.22
N PRO A 696 25.87 -15.92 -5.79
CA PRO A 696 27.15 -15.19 -5.74
C PRO A 696 27.62 -14.64 -7.10
N SER A 697 27.16 -15.25 -8.21
CA SER A 697 27.52 -14.85 -9.57
C SER A 697 26.57 -13.82 -10.21
N GLY A 698 25.41 -13.53 -9.60
CA GLY A 698 24.39 -12.65 -10.16
C GLY A 698 22.97 -13.18 -9.99
N GLU A 699 22.03 -12.65 -10.76
CA GLU A 699 20.64 -13.14 -10.78
C GLU A 699 20.58 -14.55 -11.34
N ILE A 700 19.90 -15.45 -10.63
CA ILE A 700 19.73 -16.86 -11.03
C ILE A 700 18.31 -17.16 -11.49
N GLU A 701 17.31 -16.48 -10.92
CA GLU A 701 15.91 -16.76 -11.19
C GLU A 701 15.06 -15.50 -10.93
N THR A 702 14.06 -15.30 -11.78
CA THR A 702 12.99 -14.34 -11.53
C THR A 702 11.65 -15.08 -11.55
N ARG A 703 10.92 -15.06 -10.43
CA ARG A 703 9.56 -15.58 -10.31
C ARG A 703 8.61 -14.43 -10.04
N ARG A 704 7.52 -14.34 -10.80
CA ARG A 704 6.39 -13.52 -10.34
C ARG A 704 5.97 -14.04 -8.97
N VAL A 705 5.62 -13.13 -8.07
CA VAL A 705 4.93 -13.43 -6.82
C VAL A 705 3.82 -12.41 -6.67
N SER A 706 2.64 -12.88 -6.31
CA SER A 706 1.58 -12.01 -5.85
C SER A 706 1.94 -11.60 -4.42
N MET A 707 2.39 -10.36 -4.23
CA MET A 707 2.43 -9.78 -2.91
C MET A 707 0.97 -9.49 -2.58
N PRO A 708 0.43 -10.03 -1.48
CA PRO A 708 -0.75 -9.42 -0.88
C PRO A 708 -0.50 -7.90 -0.74
N SER A 709 -1.55 -7.07 -0.67
CA SER A 709 -1.39 -5.67 -0.26
C SER A 709 -0.76 -5.63 1.14
N LEU A 710 0.56 -5.65 1.19
CA LEU A 710 1.35 -5.93 2.40
C LEU A 710 1.55 -4.68 3.26
N PHE A 711 1.10 -3.53 2.76
CA PHE A 711 1.28 -2.24 3.38
C PHE A 711 0.02 -1.42 3.16
N PRO A 712 -0.97 -1.46 4.08
CA PRO A 712 -1.79 -0.26 4.27
C PRO A 712 -0.84 0.93 4.53
N ASP A 713 -1.23 2.16 4.18
CA ASP A 713 -0.44 3.41 4.14
C ASP A 713 0.34 3.82 5.43
N VAL A 714 1.14 2.93 6.00
CA VAL A 714 1.86 3.13 7.26
C VAL A 714 3.36 3.15 7.00
N ASP A 715 4.01 4.26 7.38
CA ASP A 715 5.45 4.47 7.20
C ASP A 715 6.29 3.45 7.99
N PRO A 716 7.18 2.67 7.36
CA PRO A 716 8.09 1.74 8.06
C PRO A 716 9.07 2.48 8.99
N PRO A 717 9.68 1.79 9.98
CA PRO A 717 9.72 0.33 10.17
C PRO A 717 8.61 -0.19 11.11
N PHE A 718 7.62 -0.91 10.56
CA PHE A 718 6.64 -1.67 11.34
C PHE A 718 6.91 -3.17 11.27
N VAL A 719 6.35 -3.89 12.24
CA VAL A 719 6.37 -5.36 12.32
C VAL A 719 5.74 -5.92 11.06
N HIS A 720 6.56 -6.45 10.15
CA HIS A 720 6.07 -7.20 9.00
C HIS A 720 5.32 -8.43 9.50
N SER A 721 3.98 -8.38 9.45
CA SER A 721 3.13 -9.54 9.74
C SER A 721 2.79 -10.34 8.49
N GLY A 722 3.27 -9.89 7.34
CA GLY A 722 3.04 -10.53 6.06
C GLY A 722 3.89 -11.77 5.84
N SER A 723 3.69 -12.39 4.67
CA SER A 723 4.48 -13.52 4.23
C SER A 723 5.94 -13.13 3.99
N LEU A 724 6.86 -14.02 4.36
CA LEU A 724 8.29 -13.97 4.03
C LEU A 724 8.56 -14.91 2.87
N PHE A 725 9.35 -14.49 1.89
CA PHE A 725 9.74 -15.32 0.76
C PHE A 725 11.26 -15.51 0.74
N TRP A 726 11.73 -16.73 0.50
CA TRP A 726 13.14 -17.01 0.27
C TRP A 726 13.34 -18.22 -0.64
N PHE A 727 14.46 -18.28 -1.32
CA PHE A 727 14.87 -19.40 -2.13
C PHE A 727 15.81 -20.31 -1.33
N ASP A 728 15.51 -21.60 -1.25
CA ASP A 728 16.30 -22.55 -0.47
C ASP A 728 17.45 -23.22 -1.26
N GLY A 729 17.63 -22.81 -2.52
CA GLY A 729 18.56 -23.43 -3.47
C GLY A 729 17.86 -24.31 -4.50
N THR A 730 16.62 -24.73 -4.25
CA THR A 730 15.82 -25.54 -5.18
C THR A 730 14.49 -24.86 -5.49
N ASP A 731 13.77 -24.43 -4.46
CA ASP A 731 12.42 -23.87 -4.58
C ASP A 731 12.29 -22.52 -3.89
N LEU A 732 11.36 -21.72 -4.39
CA LEU A 732 10.87 -20.55 -3.67
C LEU A 732 9.94 -21.02 -2.53
N ARG A 733 10.26 -20.61 -1.31
CA ARG A 733 9.50 -20.86 -0.09
C ARG A 733 8.78 -19.59 0.34
N MET A 734 7.63 -19.78 0.98
CA MET A 734 6.87 -18.74 1.66
C MET A 734 6.67 -19.14 3.12
N ALA A 735 6.88 -18.25 4.08
CA ALA A 735 6.52 -18.46 5.48
C ALA A 735 5.57 -17.39 5.97
N ASP A 736 4.63 -17.79 6.82
CA ASP A 736 3.78 -16.88 7.57
C ASP A 736 3.39 -17.47 8.93
N ARG A 737 2.33 -16.91 9.56
CA ARG A 737 1.83 -17.35 10.87
C ARG A 737 1.24 -18.77 10.89
N GLN A 738 0.91 -19.33 9.73
CA GLN A 738 0.31 -20.66 9.58
C GLN A 738 1.37 -21.74 9.31
N GLY A 739 2.46 -21.40 8.63
CA GLY A 739 3.60 -22.31 8.45
C GLY A 739 4.52 -21.91 7.32
N ILE A 740 5.19 -22.91 6.73
CA ILE A 740 6.08 -22.77 5.59
C ILE A 740 5.47 -23.51 4.42
N PHE A 741 5.59 -22.92 3.22
CA PHE A 741 4.97 -23.38 2.00
C PHE A 741 5.98 -23.38 0.85
N ARG A 742 5.92 -24.39 -0.02
CA ARG A 742 6.55 -24.37 -1.34
C ARG A 742 5.68 -23.60 -2.33
N VAL A 743 6.29 -22.74 -3.16
CA VAL A 743 5.59 -22.02 -4.23
C VAL A 743 5.82 -22.73 -5.57
N GLU A 744 4.76 -23.31 -6.14
CA GLU A 744 4.83 -24.23 -7.29
C GLU A 744 4.17 -23.69 -8.58
N GLY A 745 3.89 -22.39 -8.63
CA GLY A 745 3.31 -21.72 -9.79
C GLY A 745 2.18 -20.78 -9.41
N TYR A 746 1.33 -20.50 -10.40
CA TYR A 746 0.18 -19.60 -10.26
C TYR A 746 -1.08 -20.24 -10.85
N SER A 747 -2.24 -19.97 -10.26
CA SER A 747 -3.54 -20.23 -10.88
C SER A 747 -3.78 -19.30 -12.07
N ASP A 748 -4.85 -19.57 -12.83
CA ASP A 748 -5.30 -18.65 -13.90
C ASP A 748 -5.65 -17.25 -13.33
N ASP A 749 -6.12 -17.19 -12.08
CA ASP A 749 -6.43 -15.95 -11.33
C ASP A 749 -5.18 -15.29 -10.71
N HIS A 750 -3.97 -15.76 -11.07
CA HIS A 750 -2.69 -15.27 -10.56
C HIS A 750 -2.46 -15.45 -9.03
N ASP A 751 -3.21 -16.35 -8.39
CA ASP A 751 -2.92 -16.76 -7.01
C ASP A 751 -1.73 -17.72 -6.97
N PRO A 752 -0.77 -17.58 -6.03
CA PRO A 752 0.31 -18.54 -5.89
C PRO A 752 -0.24 -19.90 -5.50
N LEU A 753 0.22 -20.94 -6.21
CA LEU A 753 -0.08 -22.33 -5.89
C LEU A 753 0.89 -22.80 -4.82
N LEU A 754 0.37 -23.12 -3.64
CA LEU A 754 1.14 -23.40 -2.45
C LEU A 754 1.00 -24.85 -2.00
N THR A 755 2.11 -25.41 -1.52
CA THR A 755 2.14 -26.72 -0.86
C THR A 755 2.67 -26.56 0.55
N PHE A 756 1.90 -27.02 1.54
CA PHE A 756 2.27 -26.88 2.95
C PHE A 756 3.40 -27.85 3.33
N GLU A 757 4.45 -27.34 3.97
CA GLU A 757 5.60 -28.12 4.39
C GLU A 757 5.77 -28.07 5.90
N ALA A 758 5.34 -29.15 6.56
CA ALA A 758 5.47 -29.25 8.00
C ALA A 758 6.95 -29.23 8.42
N GLU A 759 7.87 -29.89 7.73
CA GLU A 759 9.24 -30.08 8.24
C GLU A 759 10.27 -29.04 7.76
N ALA A 760 9.86 -28.05 6.97
CA ALA A 760 10.78 -27.05 6.44
C ALA A 760 11.39 -26.16 7.53
N GLY A 761 12.68 -25.85 7.37
CA GLY A 761 13.39 -24.84 8.16
C GLY A 761 13.13 -23.43 7.65
N GLY A 762 13.33 -22.43 8.51
CA GLY A 762 13.30 -21.03 8.08
C GLY A 762 14.52 -20.63 7.24
N PRO A 763 14.56 -19.38 6.74
CA PRO A 763 15.75 -18.88 6.08
C PRO A 763 16.96 -18.88 7.03
N ASP A 764 18.13 -19.21 6.50
CA ASP A 764 19.40 -19.24 7.22
C ASP A 764 20.28 -18.09 6.72
N PHE A 765 20.55 -17.10 7.56
CA PHE A 765 21.42 -15.99 7.20
C PHE A 765 22.43 -15.71 8.31
N PRO A 766 23.70 -15.43 7.96
CA PRO A 766 24.71 -15.06 8.94
C PRO A 766 24.35 -13.74 9.63
N GLU A 767 24.34 -13.74 10.97
CA GLU A 767 24.16 -12.52 11.78
C GLU A 767 25.34 -11.53 11.62
N THR A 768 26.50 -12.05 11.22
CA THR A 768 27.69 -11.24 10.93
C THR A 768 28.44 -11.73 9.69
N ALA A 769 29.09 -10.82 9.00
CA ALA A 769 30.00 -11.11 7.89
C ALA A 769 31.27 -10.25 7.98
N GLU A 770 32.34 -10.71 7.34
CA GLU A 770 33.58 -9.94 7.16
C GLU A 770 33.71 -9.52 5.69
N VAL A 771 34.03 -8.24 5.47
CA VAL A 771 34.12 -7.65 4.14
C VAL A 771 35.40 -6.83 4.03
N ILE A 772 36.19 -7.11 2.99
CA ILE A 772 37.37 -6.32 2.66
C ILE A 772 36.98 -5.32 1.57
N PHE A 773 36.87 -4.06 1.94
CA PHE A 773 36.60 -2.98 0.99
C PHE A 773 37.84 -2.67 0.14
N PRO A 774 37.69 -2.08 -1.06
CA PRO A 774 38.84 -1.75 -1.91
C PRO A 774 39.87 -0.87 -1.20
N GLY A 775 41.13 -1.28 -1.26
CA GLY A 775 42.26 -0.59 -0.65
C GLY A 775 42.43 -0.81 0.86
N ALA A 776 41.52 -1.52 1.54
CA ALA A 776 41.68 -1.90 2.93
C ALA A 776 42.62 -3.11 3.07
N ASP A 777 43.42 -3.13 4.14
CA ASP A 777 44.34 -4.23 4.47
C ASP A 777 43.71 -5.26 5.42
N GLN A 778 42.59 -4.90 6.07
CA GLN A 778 41.87 -5.71 7.04
C GLN A 778 40.37 -5.70 6.74
N ALA A 779 39.68 -6.75 7.19
CA ALA A 779 38.24 -6.87 6.99
C ALA A 779 37.46 -5.99 7.98
N THR A 780 36.39 -5.37 7.49
CA THR A 780 35.35 -4.76 8.31
C THR A 780 34.33 -5.82 8.68
N ARG A 781 33.97 -5.89 9.97
CA ARG A 781 32.92 -6.80 10.43
C ARG A 781 31.57 -6.10 10.35
N ILE A 782 30.63 -6.68 9.63
CA ILE A 782 29.26 -6.20 9.49
C ILE A 782 28.37 -7.10 10.33
N GLY A 783 27.53 -6.53 11.19
CA GLY A 783 26.56 -7.28 11.98
C GLY A 783 25.17 -6.65 11.95
N CYS A 784 24.12 -7.43 12.17
CA CYS A 784 22.77 -6.91 12.35
C CYS A 784 22.39 -6.80 13.83
N GLY A 785 21.78 -5.68 14.23
CA GLY A 785 21.25 -5.54 15.59
C GLY A 785 20.51 -4.22 15.83
N GLY A 786 19.27 -4.31 16.32
CA GLY A 786 18.43 -3.15 16.61
C GLY A 786 17.90 -2.44 15.35
N GLY A 787 17.42 -3.20 14.36
CA GLY A 787 16.92 -2.66 13.08
C GLY A 787 17.98 -1.94 12.21
N ARG A 788 19.26 -2.23 12.45
CA ARG A 788 20.39 -1.63 11.74
C ARG A 788 21.46 -2.66 11.41
N LEU A 789 22.14 -2.45 10.29
CA LEU A 789 23.48 -2.99 10.08
C LEU A 789 24.50 -2.08 10.75
N ARG A 790 25.49 -2.69 11.38
CA ARG A 790 26.57 -2.02 12.10
C ARG A 790 27.90 -2.46 11.50
N PHE A 791 28.74 -1.49 11.20
CA PHE A 791 30.04 -1.68 10.59
C PHE A 791 31.09 -1.47 11.67
N HIS A 792 31.89 -2.50 11.94
CA HIS A 792 32.93 -2.48 12.94
C HIS A 792 34.30 -2.49 12.27
N ALA A 793 35.13 -1.53 12.66
CA ALA A 793 36.55 -1.53 12.33
C ALA A 793 37.23 -2.79 12.86
N PRO A 794 38.43 -3.14 12.36
CA PRO A 794 39.16 -4.31 12.83
C PRO A 794 39.45 -4.33 14.34
N ASP A 795 39.49 -3.16 14.98
CA ASP A 795 39.64 -3.01 16.44
C ASP A 795 38.32 -3.18 17.22
N GLY A 796 37.20 -3.39 16.52
CA GLY A 796 35.87 -3.58 17.07
C GLY A 796 35.02 -2.31 17.22
N VAL A 797 35.59 -1.12 16.95
CA VAL A 797 34.85 0.16 17.05
C VAL A 797 33.75 0.21 15.99
N GLU A 798 32.51 0.55 16.37
CA GLU A 798 31.39 0.73 15.44
C GLU A 798 31.53 2.08 14.71
N THR A 799 31.80 2.06 13.41
CA THR A 799 32.19 3.26 12.66
C THR A 799 31.10 3.80 11.74
N ALA A 800 30.20 2.93 11.28
CA ALA A 800 29.05 3.30 10.45
C ALA A 800 27.83 2.42 10.76
N GLN A 801 26.65 2.89 10.35
CA GLN A 801 25.40 2.15 10.47
C GLN A 801 24.51 2.39 9.24
N ALA A 802 23.68 1.40 8.89
CA ALA A 802 22.65 1.52 7.87
C ALA A 802 21.30 1.01 8.41
N PRO A 803 20.17 1.67 8.11
CA PRO A 803 18.85 1.10 8.41
C PRO A 803 18.71 -0.27 7.75
N PHE A 804 18.21 -1.24 8.49
CA PHE A 804 18.02 -2.59 7.96
C PHE A 804 16.81 -3.26 8.57
N GLY A 805 15.94 -3.73 7.70
CA GLY A 805 14.83 -4.62 8.00
C GLY A 805 14.64 -5.59 6.85
N ILE A 806 13.97 -6.70 7.11
CA ILE A 806 13.63 -7.65 6.04
C ILE A 806 12.66 -6.99 5.06
N ALA A 807 11.68 -6.24 5.56
CA ALA A 807 10.82 -5.37 4.77
C ALA A 807 11.38 -3.94 4.79
N GLN A 808 11.60 -3.37 3.62
CA GLN A 808 12.23 -2.06 3.45
C GLN A 808 11.40 -1.20 2.52
N LYS A 809 11.24 0.08 2.84
CA LYS A 809 10.76 1.07 1.87
C LYS A 809 11.95 1.54 1.07
N VAL A 810 11.94 1.27 -0.23
CA VAL A 810 13.01 1.70 -1.14
C VAL A 810 12.48 2.89 -1.93
N GLU A 811 13.09 4.05 -1.72
CA GLU A 811 12.75 5.24 -2.49
C GLU A 811 13.16 5.07 -3.96
N PRO A 812 12.47 5.72 -4.92
CA PRO A 812 12.86 5.66 -6.32
C PRO A 812 14.33 6.06 -6.53
N GLY A 813 15.11 5.13 -7.09
CA GLY A 813 16.55 5.31 -7.32
C GLY A 813 17.47 4.75 -6.23
N ASP A 814 16.92 4.37 -5.06
CA ASP A 814 17.69 3.71 -4.02
C ASP A 814 17.72 2.18 -4.20
N GLN A 815 18.64 1.53 -3.47
CA GLN A 815 18.78 0.07 -3.43
C GLN A 815 18.45 -0.44 -2.03
N PRO A 816 17.81 -1.62 -1.91
CA PRO A 816 17.60 -2.21 -0.60
C PRO A 816 18.93 -2.64 0.02
N VAL A 817 18.97 -2.65 1.35
CA VAL A 817 20.11 -3.04 2.17
C VAL A 817 20.06 -4.55 2.43
N PRO A 818 21.02 -5.37 1.96
CA PRO A 818 20.95 -6.82 2.15
C PRO A 818 21.38 -7.25 3.57
N PRO A 819 21.01 -8.47 4.01
CA PRO A 819 21.49 -9.06 5.27
C PRO A 819 23.02 -9.18 5.31
N PRO A 820 23.66 -9.20 6.51
CA PRO A 820 25.12 -9.16 6.66
C PRO A 820 25.86 -10.18 5.80
N GLY A 821 25.39 -11.43 5.78
CA GLY A 821 26.02 -12.51 5.03
C GLY A 821 26.17 -12.25 3.53
N TRP A 822 25.33 -11.38 2.95
CA TRP A 822 25.38 -11.09 1.53
C TRP A 822 26.46 -10.08 1.14
N TRP A 823 26.95 -9.26 2.07
CA TRP A 823 27.81 -8.12 1.77
C TRP A 823 29.13 -8.51 1.08
N ARG A 824 29.65 -9.70 1.36
CA ARG A 824 30.85 -10.25 0.70
C ARG A 824 30.65 -10.55 -0.80
N HIS A 825 29.40 -10.63 -1.26
CA HIS A 825 29.05 -10.86 -2.66
C HIS A 825 28.72 -9.55 -3.41
N MET A 826 28.67 -8.42 -2.71
CA MET A 826 28.45 -7.12 -3.34
C MET A 826 29.69 -6.66 -4.09
N ARG A 827 29.47 -5.88 -5.16
CA ARG A 827 30.56 -5.34 -5.97
C ARG A 827 30.90 -3.93 -5.49
N PRO A 828 32.17 -3.50 -5.57
CA PRO A 828 32.49 -2.11 -5.30
C PRO A 828 31.81 -1.17 -6.30
N ALA A 829 31.09 -0.17 -5.80
CA ALA A 829 30.45 0.87 -6.60
C ALA A 829 31.48 1.79 -7.27
N ASP A 830 32.62 1.99 -6.60
CA ASP A 830 33.73 2.80 -7.07
C ASP A 830 35.05 2.32 -6.43
N PRO A 831 35.74 1.34 -7.03
CA PRO A 831 36.97 0.79 -6.48
C PRO A 831 38.06 1.85 -6.22
N ALA A 832 38.17 2.85 -7.09
CA ALA A 832 39.18 3.91 -6.98
C ALA A 832 38.82 4.90 -5.86
N GLY A 833 37.56 5.35 -5.83
CA GLY A 833 37.01 6.17 -4.75
C GLY A 833 37.13 5.51 -3.38
N SER A 834 36.72 4.24 -3.26
CA SER A 834 36.90 3.44 -2.04
C SER A 834 38.36 3.39 -1.58
N ALA A 835 39.29 3.14 -2.50
CA ALA A 835 40.72 3.13 -2.17
C ALA A 835 41.23 4.52 -1.76
N ALA A 836 40.69 5.61 -2.33
CA ALA A 836 41.02 6.98 -1.93
C ALA A 836 40.55 7.28 -0.50
N LEU A 837 39.38 6.78 -0.08
CA LEU A 837 38.90 6.95 1.30
C LEU A 837 39.85 6.33 2.34
N ARG A 838 40.56 5.24 2.00
CA ARG A 838 41.58 4.64 2.89
C ARG A 838 42.78 5.54 3.13
N ARG A 839 43.04 6.50 2.24
CA ARG A 839 44.13 7.47 2.34
C ARG A 839 43.72 8.82 2.93
N ILE A 840 42.43 9.00 3.27
CA ILE A 840 41.94 10.28 3.80
C ILE A 840 42.69 10.64 5.09
N ASP A 841 43.08 11.90 5.23
CA ASP A 841 43.73 12.43 6.42
C ASP A 841 42.76 13.29 7.27
N HIS A 842 43.22 13.68 8.45
CA HIS A 842 42.44 14.50 9.38
C HIS A 842 42.06 15.86 8.77
N ALA A 843 42.95 16.50 8.00
CA ALA A 843 42.69 17.80 7.40
C ALA A 843 41.55 17.74 6.37
N THR A 844 41.56 16.70 5.53
CA THR A 844 40.52 16.43 4.53
C THR A 844 39.18 16.14 5.20
N ALA A 845 39.16 15.27 6.21
CA ALA A 845 37.95 14.97 6.96
C ALA A 845 37.39 16.20 7.70
N ASN A 846 38.25 17.02 8.30
CA ASN A 846 37.83 18.28 8.94
C ASN A 846 37.16 19.22 7.93
N ALA A 847 37.76 19.38 6.75
CA ALA A 847 37.20 20.25 5.71
C ALA A 847 35.83 19.74 5.19
N LEU A 848 35.62 18.42 5.11
CA LEU A 848 34.32 17.84 4.76
C LEU A 848 33.28 18.05 5.86
N ALA A 849 33.65 17.84 7.13
CA ALA A 849 32.76 18.05 8.27
C ALA A 849 32.38 19.53 8.42
N GLU A 850 33.32 20.46 8.22
CA GLU A 850 33.04 21.91 8.21
C GLU A 850 32.10 22.30 7.06
N ALA A 851 32.32 21.77 5.84
CA ALA A 851 31.41 21.98 4.72
C ALA A 851 30.00 21.45 5.03
N ALA A 852 29.90 20.30 5.71
CA ALA A 852 28.63 19.72 6.12
C ALA A 852 27.86 20.51 7.20
N LEU A 853 28.52 21.41 7.94
CA LEU A 853 27.83 22.38 8.80
C LEU A 853 27.06 23.45 8.01
N LEU A 854 27.33 23.56 6.70
CA LEU A 854 26.71 24.50 5.77
C LEU A 854 25.66 23.81 4.88
N GLY A 855 25.73 22.48 4.78
CA GLY A 855 24.70 21.63 4.17
C GLY A 855 25.22 20.72 3.04
N PRO A 856 24.40 19.76 2.58
CA PRO A 856 24.85 18.68 1.68
C PRO A 856 25.42 19.15 0.34
N ARG A 857 24.91 20.27 -0.22
CA ARG A 857 25.41 20.83 -1.49
C ARG A 857 26.85 21.31 -1.38
N GLU A 858 27.17 22.01 -0.29
CA GLU A 858 28.52 22.51 -0.04
C GLU A 858 29.47 21.36 0.30
N THR A 859 28.99 20.34 1.04
CA THR A 859 29.74 19.09 1.22
C THR A 859 30.06 18.41 -0.11
N ALA A 860 29.10 18.32 -1.04
CA ALA A 860 29.32 17.72 -2.35
C ALA A 860 30.37 18.49 -3.17
N ARG A 861 30.27 19.82 -3.19
CA ARG A 861 31.27 20.70 -3.84
C ARG A 861 32.66 20.49 -3.24
N ARG A 862 32.75 20.42 -1.90
CA ARG A 862 34.02 20.22 -1.21
C ARG A 862 34.57 18.81 -1.41
N LEU A 863 33.70 17.81 -1.54
CA LEU A 863 34.06 16.44 -1.88
C LEU A 863 34.70 16.36 -3.27
N ASP A 864 34.15 17.05 -4.28
CA ASP A 864 34.71 17.12 -5.63
C ASP A 864 36.14 17.67 -5.64
N GLU A 865 36.40 18.69 -4.84
CA GLU A 865 37.73 19.31 -4.74
C GLU A 865 38.75 18.43 -4.03
N LEU A 866 38.32 17.77 -2.95
CA LEU A 866 39.23 17.05 -2.04
C LEU A 866 39.45 15.59 -2.42
N LEU A 867 38.44 14.94 -2.98
CA LEU A 867 38.44 13.51 -3.32
C LEU A 867 37.86 13.31 -4.73
N PRO A 868 38.54 13.81 -5.79
CA PRO A 868 38.04 13.71 -7.17
C PRO A 868 37.91 12.26 -7.68
N ASP A 869 38.60 11.32 -7.04
CA ASP A 869 38.51 9.88 -7.32
C ASP A 869 37.16 9.28 -6.88
N VAL A 870 36.37 9.98 -6.05
CA VAL A 870 35.04 9.54 -5.59
C VAL A 870 33.99 9.99 -6.61
N THR A 871 33.79 9.14 -7.62
CA THR A 871 32.99 9.41 -8.82
C THR A 871 31.60 8.81 -8.77
N SER A 872 31.41 7.66 -8.10
CA SER A 872 30.09 7.02 -8.02
C SER A 872 29.09 7.87 -7.23
N PRO A 873 27.90 8.19 -7.78
CA PRO A 873 26.86 8.94 -7.06
C PRO A 873 26.50 8.34 -5.70
N ARG A 874 26.45 7.00 -5.61
CA ARG A 874 26.12 6.27 -4.38
C ARG A 874 27.22 6.43 -3.32
N LEU A 875 28.48 6.28 -3.71
CA LEU A 875 29.60 6.47 -2.79
C LEU A 875 29.65 7.93 -2.31
N ARG A 876 29.45 8.90 -3.22
CA ARG A 876 29.39 10.34 -2.88
C ARG A 876 28.32 10.62 -1.84
N ALA A 877 27.10 10.10 -2.03
CA ALA A 877 26.01 10.25 -1.07
C ALA A 877 26.40 9.69 0.31
N GLY A 878 26.98 8.49 0.36
CA GLY A 878 27.45 7.88 1.61
C GLY A 878 28.52 8.71 2.33
N VAL A 879 29.49 9.29 1.60
CA VAL A 879 30.51 10.16 2.20
C VAL A 879 29.88 11.44 2.76
N ILE A 880 28.96 12.05 2.01
CA ILE A 880 28.22 13.25 2.46
C ILE A 880 27.41 12.94 3.72
N GLU A 881 26.73 11.79 3.78
CA GLU A 881 25.98 11.37 4.97
C GLU A 881 26.86 11.24 6.21
N GLN A 882 28.03 10.61 6.10
CA GLN A 882 28.97 10.52 7.23
C GLN A 882 29.53 11.89 7.64
N ALA A 883 29.81 12.77 6.68
CA ALA A 883 30.25 14.14 6.98
C ALA A 883 29.15 14.94 7.69
N VAL A 884 27.89 14.80 7.27
CA VAL A 884 26.72 15.41 7.93
C VAL A 884 26.54 14.84 9.34
N LEU A 885 26.73 13.54 9.54
CA LEU A 885 26.70 12.90 10.85
C LEU A 885 27.78 13.48 11.77
N ALA A 886 29.03 13.61 11.30
CA ALA A 886 30.12 14.24 12.03
C ALA A 886 29.81 15.71 12.38
N ALA A 887 29.26 16.48 11.43
CA ALA A 887 28.82 17.86 11.65
C ALA A 887 27.72 17.97 12.73
N ARG A 888 26.75 17.03 12.76
CA ARG A 888 25.76 16.94 13.85
C ARG A 888 26.42 16.66 15.19
N CYS A 889 27.40 15.77 15.24
CA CYS A 889 28.17 15.50 16.46
C CYS A 889 28.94 16.74 16.94
N MET A 890 29.60 17.47 16.04
CA MET A 890 30.26 18.75 16.37
C MET A 890 29.27 19.77 16.95
N GLN A 891 28.08 19.88 16.36
CA GLN A 891 27.02 20.74 16.91
C GLN A 891 26.60 20.26 18.30
N GLY A 892 26.41 18.95 18.51
CA GLY A 892 26.10 18.37 19.82
C GLY A 892 27.15 18.71 20.88
N LEU A 893 28.43 18.56 20.56
CA LEU A 893 29.55 18.95 21.41
C LEU A 893 29.58 20.45 21.70
N ALA A 894 29.30 21.29 20.70
CA ALA A 894 29.18 22.73 20.89
C ALA A 894 28.10 23.09 21.91
N ARG A 895 26.96 22.39 21.91
CA ARG A 895 25.87 22.60 22.89
C ARG A 895 26.30 22.23 24.32
N LEU A 896 27.23 21.30 24.46
CA LEU A 896 27.81 20.90 25.75
C LEU A 896 28.88 21.90 26.24
N GLY A 897 29.38 22.77 25.35
CA GLY A 897 30.43 23.74 25.66
C GLY A 897 31.82 23.09 25.83
N THR A 898 32.06 21.97 25.14
CA THR A 898 33.38 21.33 25.12
C THR A 898 34.37 22.14 24.26
N GLY A 899 35.66 22.05 24.57
CA GLY A 899 36.72 22.66 23.75
C GLY A 899 36.96 21.90 22.44
N GLY A 900 37.81 22.45 21.57
CA GLY A 900 38.23 21.79 20.32
C GLY A 900 37.24 21.92 19.15
N LEU A 901 36.28 22.82 19.24
CA LEU A 901 35.32 23.07 18.15
C LEU A 901 35.98 23.88 17.03
N PRO A 902 35.58 23.67 15.76
CA PRO A 902 36.07 24.50 14.67
C PRO A 902 35.67 25.97 14.89
N PRO A 903 36.43 26.94 14.35
CA PRO A 903 36.15 28.36 14.53
C PRO A 903 34.71 28.74 14.18
N VAL A 904 34.11 28.08 13.18
CA VAL A 904 32.73 28.30 12.74
C VAL A 904 31.67 27.95 13.80
N LEU A 905 31.97 27.09 14.78
CA LEU A 905 31.07 26.75 15.90
C LEU A 905 31.51 27.32 17.25
N SER A 906 32.75 27.79 17.37
CA SER A 906 33.28 28.31 18.63
C SER A 906 32.53 29.58 19.05
N PRO A 907 31.88 29.63 20.23
CA PRO A 907 31.25 30.86 20.71
C PRO A 907 32.31 31.91 21.07
N LEU A 908 31.90 33.19 21.16
CA LEU A 908 32.81 34.22 21.65
C LEU A 908 33.17 33.97 23.12
N PRO A 909 34.38 34.36 23.57
CA PRO A 909 34.80 34.19 24.96
C PRO A 909 33.75 34.73 25.95
N GLY A 910 33.32 33.89 26.89
CA GLY A 910 32.33 34.25 27.91
C GLY A 910 30.87 33.99 27.52
N LEU A 911 30.57 33.76 26.24
CA LEU A 911 29.24 33.34 25.80
C LEU A 911 29.13 31.81 25.77
N ARG A 912 28.01 31.29 26.25
CA ARG A 912 27.67 29.87 26.13
C ARG A 912 26.52 29.75 25.15
N VAL A 913 26.72 28.95 24.11
CA VAL A 913 25.69 28.69 23.10
C VAL A 913 25.26 27.24 23.22
N ARG A 914 24.15 26.99 23.93
CA ARG A 914 23.60 25.64 24.11
C ARG A 914 22.55 25.29 23.05
N ARG A 915 21.87 26.26 22.46
CA ARG A 915 20.87 26.08 21.39
C ARG A 915 21.22 26.94 20.19
N ASN A 916 20.59 26.66 19.05
CA ASN A 916 20.75 27.44 17.82
C ASN A 916 22.20 27.53 17.29
N VAL A 917 23.06 26.57 17.67
CA VAL A 917 24.44 26.44 17.15
C VAL A 917 24.46 26.40 15.62
N LYS A 918 23.48 25.75 14.97
CA LYS A 918 23.34 25.72 13.50
C LYS A 918 23.16 27.12 12.90
N ALA A 919 22.48 28.04 13.59
CA ALA A 919 22.33 29.41 13.11
C ALA A 919 23.67 30.16 13.11
N MET A 920 24.58 29.84 14.04
CA MET A 920 25.91 30.46 14.07
C MET A 920 26.76 30.11 12.86
N SER A 921 26.80 28.83 12.47
CA SER A 921 27.60 28.41 11.30
C SER A 921 27.09 29.07 10.03
N HIS A 922 25.77 29.10 9.83
CA HIS A 922 25.19 29.77 8.66
C HIS A 922 25.38 31.29 8.69
N ALA A 923 25.24 31.94 9.85
CA ALA A 923 25.44 33.38 9.98
C ALA A 923 26.89 33.80 9.71
N ARG A 924 27.86 32.99 10.15
CA ARG A 924 29.28 33.20 9.87
C ARG A 924 29.59 33.02 8.39
N LEU A 925 29.04 31.97 7.76
CA LEU A 925 29.15 31.79 6.31
C LEU A 925 28.57 32.98 5.55
N LEU A 926 27.38 33.46 5.93
CA LEU A 926 26.77 34.63 5.31
C LEU A 926 27.68 35.85 5.45
N ALA A 927 28.28 36.06 6.62
CA ALA A 927 29.21 37.16 6.84
C ALA A 927 30.47 37.05 5.96
N ASP A 928 31.03 35.84 5.81
CA ASP A 928 32.18 35.60 4.93
C ASP A 928 31.82 35.85 3.46
N LYS A 929 30.67 35.34 2.99
CA LYS A 929 30.17 35.59 1.62
C LYS A 929 29.87 37.06 1.36
N LEU A 930 29.31 37.77 2.34
CA LEU A 930 29.11 39.22 2.23
C LEU A 930 30.45 39.96 2.19
N LYS A 931 31.45 39.51 2.95
CA LYS A 931 32.79 40.07 2.91
C LYS A 931 33.47 39.84 1.56
N ASP A 932 33.36 38.64 0.99
CA ASP A 932 33.87 38.32 -0.34
C ASP A 932 33.20 39.20 -1.41
N ALA A 933 31.87 39.31 -1.38
CA ALA A 933 31.11 40.16 -2.29
C ALA A 933 31.46 41.65 -2.14
N LEU A 934 31.72 42.14 -0.92
CA LEU A 934 32.16 43.51 -0.67
C LEU A 934 33.57 43.79 -1.19
N ASN A 935 34.41 42.77 -1.29
CA ASN A 935 35.77 42.88 -1.83
C ASN A 935 35.82 42.65 -3.35
N ALA A 936 34.75 42.15 -3.96
CA ALA A 936 34.64 41.97 -5.40
C ALA A 936 34.56 43.34 -6.13
N PRO A 937 35.03 43.43 -7.39
CA PRO A 937 34.93 44.65 -8.18
C PRO A 937 33.47 45.13 -8.33
N PRO A 938 33.21 46.45 -8.33
CA PRO A 938 31.86 46.98 -8.54
C PRO A 938 31.29 46.49 -9.88
N GLY A 939 30.05 46.01 -9.88
CA GLY A 939 29.33 45.61 -11.10
C GLY A 939 29.29 44.10 -11.39
N LEU A 940 29.94 43.27 -10.58
CA LEU A 940 29.72 41.81 -10.62
C LEU A 940 28.48 41.44 -9.78
N VAL A 941 27.51 40.77 -10.39
CA VAL A 941 26.42 40.11 -9.66
C VAL A 941 26.88 38.70 -9.35
N GLU A 942 27.30 38.45 -8.11
CA GLU A 942 27.57 37.10 -7.63
C GLU A 942 26.28 36.52 -7.03
N VAL A 943 25.76 35.47 -7.67
CA VAL A 943 24.63 34.70 -7.14
C VAL A 943 25.21 33.56 -6.32
N THR A 944 25.16 33.69 -4.99
CA THR A 944 25.52 32.61 -4.08
C THR A 944 24.26 31.95 -3.55
N ASP A 945 24.14 30.65 -3.76
CA ASP A 945 23.05 29.84 -3.20
C ASP A 945 23.41 29.45 -1.76
N ILE A 946 22.84 30.15 -0.78
CA ILE A 946 22.99 29.78 0.63
C ILE A 946 21.88 28.77 0.93
N ALA A 947 22.23 27.48 0.80
CA ALA A 947 21.31 26.39 1.08
C ALA A 947 20.66 26.55 2.47
N ASP A 948 19.35 26.29 2.56
CA ASP A 948 18.61 26.29 3.82
C ASP A 948 18.50 27.67 4.52
N PHE A 949 18.56 28.78 3.75
CA PHE A 949 18.32 30.14 4.28
C PHE A 949 16.93 30.28 4.94
N GLY A 950 15.95 29.45 4.55
CA GLY A 950 14.65 29.37 5.21
C GLY A 950 14.72 28.93 6.68
N ALA A 951 15.75 28.17 7.07
CA ALA A 951 16.05 27.83 8.46
C ALA A 951 16.69 29.00 9.24
N LEU A 952 17.38 29.90 8.54
CA LEU A 952 17.76 31.23 9.02
C LEU A 952 16.57 32.19 8.85
N ARG A 953 15.48 31.99 9.60
CA ARG A 953 14.52 33.09 9.81
C ARG A 953 15.25 34.18 10.57
N LEU A 954 15.94 35.08 9.87
CA LEU A 954 16.69 36.21 10.41
C LEU A 954 15.74 37.04 11.29
N PRO A 955 15.76 36.85 12.61
CA PRO A 955 14.69 37.31 13.47
C PRO A 955 14.96 38.76 13.88
N PHE A 956 15.56 39.60 13.04
CA PHE A 956 16.01 40.93 13.46
C PHE A 956 14.91 41.77 14.15
N LEU A 957 13.66 41.62 13.72
CA LEU A 957 12.49 42.24 14.39
C LEU A 957 11.96 41.43 15.59
N ARG A 958 12.17 40.11 15.60
CA ARG A 958 11.73 39.20 16.66
C ARG A 958 12.69 39.17 17.86
N LEU A 959 13.99 39.37 17.66
CA LEU A 959 15.02 39.35 18.71
C LEU A 959 14.75 40.38 19.82
N GLY A 960 14.21 41.54 19.47
CA GLY A 960 13.75 42.53 20.45
C GLY A 960 12.52 42.05 21.25
N GLY A 961 11.57 41.38 20.59
CA GLY A 961 10.41 40.76 21.24
C GLY A 961 10.79 39.57 22.13
N ASP A 962 11.71 38.74 21.66
CA ASP A 962 12.28 37.62 22.41
C ASP A 962 13.04 38.13 23.65
N ALA A 963 13.85 39.19 23.53
CA ALA A 963 14.49 39.83 24.68
C ALA A 963 13.47 40.37 25.71
N LEU A 964 12.34 40.93 25.26
CA LEU A 964 11.25 41.36 26.14
C LEU A 964 10.54 40.17 26.82
N SER A 965 10.41 39.03 26.12
CA SER A 965 9.79 37.84 26.69
C SER A 965 10.54 37.27 27.91
N ILE A 966 11.86 37.45 27.97
CA ILE A 966 12.71 36.99 29.08
C ILE A 966 12.32 37.66 30.40
N VAL A 967 11.92 38.95 30.35
CA VAL A 967 11.60 39.74 31.55
C VAL A 967 10.15 39.57 32.01
N TRP A 968 9.31 38.87 31.24
CA TRP A 968 7.94 38.61 31.67
C TRP A 968 7.88 37.61 32.83
N PRO A 969 7.04 37.87 33.85
CA PRO A 969 6.95 37.03 35.04
C PRO A 969 6.32 35.66 34.78
N TRP A 970 5.52 35.52 33.72
CA TRP A 970 4.89 34.24 33.33
C TRP A 970 5.76 33.38 32.39
N THR A 971 6.94 33.86 32.00
CA THR A 971 7.88 33.05 31.19
C THR A 971 8.55 32.00 32.09
N THR A 972 8.38 30.73 31.73
CA THR A 972 8.97 29.58 32.46
C THR A 972 10.50 29.70 32.49
N ALA A 973 11.14 29.07 33.49
CA ALA A 973 12.59 29.10 33.61
C ALA A 973 13.28 28.47 32.39
N TYR A 974 12.66 27.43 31.82
CA TYR A 974 13.10 26.78 30.60
C TYR A 974 13.03 27.72 29.38
N GLU A 975 11.88 28.37 29.14
CA GLU A 975 11.71 29.27 27.98
C GLU A 975 12.64 30.48 28.09
N ARG A 976 12.84 31.03 29.31
CA ARG A 976 13.80 32.10 29.54
C ARG A 976 15.23 31.68 29.16
N THR A 977 15.64 30.48 29.54
CA THR A 977 16.97 29.94 29.21
C THR A 977 17.12 29.72 27.71
N LYS A 978 16.09 29.16 27.06
CA LYS A 978 16.05 28.96 25.61
C LYS A 978 16.22 30.26 24.83
N VAL A 979 15.48 31.30 25.21
CA VAL A 979 15.58 32.61 24.55
C VAL A 979 16.95 33.25 24.79
N LEU A 980 17.53 33.12 26.00
CA LEU A 980 18.89 33.58 26.26
C LEU A 980 19.94 32.83 25.42
N ASP A 981 19.81 31.52 25.28
CA ASP A 981 20.69 30.73 24.41
C ASP A 981 20.61 31.21 22.95
N GLU A 982 19.41 31.56 22.47
CA GLU A 982 19.21 32.15 21.14
C GLU A 982 19.92 33.49 21.00
N LEU A 983 19.72 34.42 21.95
CA LEU A 983 20.38 35.71 21.94
C LEU A 983 21.92 35.58 22.00
N HIS A 984 22.46 34.65 22.81
CA HIS A 984 23.90 34.39 22.88
C HIS A 984 24.45 33.78 21.59
N ALA A 985 23.72 32.87 20.95
CA ALA A 985 24.12 32.26 19.68
C ALA A 985 24.38 33.35 18.65
N TRP A 986 23.43 34.25 18.50
CA TRP A 986 23.54 35.34 17.58
C TRP A 986 24.57 36.41 17.98
N ALA A 987 24.68 36.75 19.27
CA ALA A 987 25.72 37.65 19.76
C ALA A 987 27.13 37.10 19.48
N SER A 988 27.25 35.78 19.31
CA SER A 988 28.49 35.10 18.92
C SER A 988 28.76 35.10 17.40
N THR A 989 27.87 35.69 16.59
CA THR A 989 28.06 35.83 15.14
C THR A 989 28.70 37.19 14.79
N PRO A 990 29.25 37.37 13.58
CA PRO A 990 29.79 38.66 13.13
C PRO A 990 28.76 39.81 13.11
N PHE A 991 27.47 39.51 13.24
CA PHE A 991 26.39 40.51 13.35
C PHE A 991 26.17 41.02 14.79
N GLY A 992 26.75 40.33 15.78
CA GLY A 992 26.83 40.78 17.17
C GLY A 992 28.15 41.49 17.45
N ASP A 993 28.20 42.35 18.46
CA ASP A 993 29.44 43.01 18.90
C ASP A 993 30.17 42.26 20.02
N GLY A 994 29.72 41.04 20.35
CA GLY A 994 30.28 40.21 21.41
C GLY A 994 29.94 40.63 22.84
N SER A 995 29.22 41.73 23.04
CA SER A 995 28.76 42.19 24.36
C SER A 995 27.28 41.90 24.62
N GLY A 996 26.60 41.26 23.66
CA GLY A 996 25.14 41.10 23.67
C GLY A 996 24.40 42.24 22.97
N HIS A 997 25.12 43.19 22.34
CA HIS A 997 24.52 44.17 21.45
C HIS A 997 24.60 43.73 19.99
N TRP A 998 23.60 44.19 19.24
CA TRP A 998 23.41 43.87 17.84
C TRP A 998 23.84 45.08 17.04
N GLN A 999 24.81 44.93 16.15
CA GLN A 999 25.09 46.00 15.20
C GLN A 999 23.95 46.00 14.19
N GLY A 1000 22.92 46.80 14.45
CA GLY A 1000 21.95 47.15 13.44
C GLY A 1000 22.72 47.72 12.27
N GLY A 1001 22.87 46.94 11.20
CA GLY A 1001 23.52 47.38 9.98
C GLY A 1001 22.87 48.71 9.62
N ARG A 1002 23.64 49.80 9.67
CA ARG A 1002 23.19 51.09 9.15
C ARG A 1002 22.96 50.86 7.68
N SER A 1003 21.72 50.51 7.33
CA SER A 1003 21.24 50.51 5.95
C SER A 1003 21.64 51.86 5.37
N HIS A 1004 22.57 51.84 4.43
CA HIS A 1004 23.13 53.04 3.81
C HIS A 1004 22.10 53.79 2.94
N ARG A 1005 20.80 53.43 3.01
CA ARG A 1005 19.72 54.05 2.24
C ARG A 1005 19.31 55.45 2.68
N ASP A 1006 19.78 55.97 3.80
CA ASP A 1006 19.36 57.29 4.31
C ASP A 1006 20.26 58.48 3.91
N ARG A 1007 21.03 58.37 2.82
CA ARG A 1007 21.87 59.50 2.36
C ARG A 1007 21.17 60.54 1.48
N THR A 1008 19.87 60.45 1.21
CA THR A 1008 19.17 61.42 0.35
C THR A 1008 18.07 62.27 0.99
N VAL A 1009 17.84 62.19 2.30
CA VAL A 1009 16.90 63.13 2.97
C VAL A 1009 17.66 64.06 3.90
N ARG A 1010 17.81 65.33 3.48
CA ARG A 1010 18.26 66.44 4.33
C ARG A 1010 17.16 66.73 5.37
N GLY A 1011 17.27 66.14 6.56
CA GLY A 1011 16.58 66.58 7.77
C GLY A 1011 17.60 67.07 8.83
N PRO A 1012 17.23 68.05 9.68
CA PRO A 1012 18.17 68.69 10.61
C PRO A 1012 18.62 67.75 11.75
N PRO A 1013 19.80 67.97 12.35
CA PRO A 1013 20.39 67.07 13.34
C PRO A 1013 19.71 67.26 14.69
N GLY A 1014 19.19 66.17 15.27
CA GLY A 1014 18.67 66.26 16.63
C GLY A 1014 17.90 65.03 17.11
N ARG A 1015 18.63 63.98 17.48
CA ARG A 1015 18.46 63.17 18.70
C ARG A 1015 19.26 61.88 18.56
N ASP A 1016 20.31 61.77 19.36
CA ASP A 1016 21.00 60.50 19.60
C ASP A 1016 20.02 59.53 20.26
N LEU A 1017 19.75 58.40 19.59
CA LEU A 1017 19.11 57.25 20.20
C LEU A 1017 20.18 56.49 20.99
N GLU A 1018 20.08 56.51 22.31
CA GLU A 1018 20.93 55.67 23.17
C GLU A 1018 20.67 54.17 22.90
N PRO A 1019 21.71 53.33 22.87
CA PRO A 1019 21.55 51.88 22.77
C PRO A 1019 20.89 51.30 24.03
N LEU A 1020 19.89 50.44 23.83
CA LEU A 1020 19.20 49.72 24.90
C LEU A 1020 20.19 48.79 25.65
N ARG A 1021 20.45 49.08 26.92
CA ARG A 1021 21.29 48.26 27.82
C ARG A 1021 20.47 47.08 28.37
N ILE A 1022 20.92 45.84 28.13
CA ILE A 1022 20.40 44.64 28.79
C ILE A 1022 21.41 44.20 29.86
N GLY A 1023 21.11 44.52 31.13
CA GLY A 1023 21.52 43.74 32.32
C GLY A 1023 22.93 43.94 32.91
N ALA A 1024 23.00 44.59 34.07
CA ALA A 1024 23.88 44.19 35.17
C ALA A 1024 23.02 44.02 36.44
N PRO A 1025 23.19 42.97 37.26
CA PRO A 1025 22.39 42.78 38.46
C PRO A 1025 22.96 43.67 39.58
N HIS A 1026 22.24 44.71 39.99
CA HIS A 1026 22.49 45.39 41.26
C HIS A 1026 21.43 44.98 42.30
N PRO A 1027 21.81 44.84 43.58
CA PRO A 1027 20.91 44.39 44.63
C PRO A 1027 19.94 45.51 45.00
N LEU A 1028 18.69 45.14 45.26
CA LEU A 1028 17.64 46.02 45.77
C LEU A 1028 18.07 46.69 47.09
N PRO A 1029 17.77 47.98 47.31
CA PRO A 1029 17.62 48.52 48.64
C PRO A 1029 16.14 48.56 49.07
N ASP A 1030 15.99 48.43 50.38
CA ASP A 1030 14.78 48.36 51.19
C ASP A 1030 13.86 49.61 51.06
N ASP A 1031 12.58 49.40 51.31
CA ASP A 1031 11.43 50.30 51.09
C ASP A 1031 11.51 51.65 51.85
N ARG A 1032 11.03 52.73 51.20
CA ARG A 1032 9.88 53.55 51.67
C ARG A 1032 9.57 54.78 50.78
N ASN A 1033 8.27 54.92 50.51
CA ASN A 1033 7.47 56.11 50.16
C ASN A 1033 7.27 56.56 48.69
N GLN A 1034 6.03 56.29 48.23
CA GLN A 1034 5.05 57.15 47.54
C GLN A 1034 5.49 58.00 46.34
N ILE A 1035 4.82 57.80 45.19
CA ILE A 1035 3.85 58.74 44.58
C ILE A 1035 3.00 58.03 43.51
N ARG A 1036 1.72 58.44 43.44
CA ARG A 1036 0.61 57.97 42.60
C ARG A 1036 0.76 58.37 41.11
N ALA A 1037 0.32 57.50 40.19
CA ALA A 1037 -0.65 57.80 39.12
C ALA A 1037 -1.05 56.50 38.38
N GLY A 1038 -2.36 56.32 38.13
CA GLY A 1038 -2.93 55.22 37.33
C GLY A 1038 -2.85 55.47 35.81
N PRO A 1039 -3.52 54.66 34.93
CA PRO A 1039 -4.88 54.14 35.14
C PRO A 1039 -5.10 52.63 34.87
N ARG A 1040 -6.03 52.12 35.68
CA ARG A 1040 -6.99 51.02 35.53
C ARG A 1040 -7.05 50.27 34.19
N PHE A 1041 -6.81 48.96 34.24
CA PHE A 1041 -7.58 47.95 33.53
C PHE A 1041 -8.09 46.90 34.54
N ARG A 1042 -9.42 46.69 34.57
CA ARG A 1042 -10.08 45.62 35.31
C ARG A 1042 -10.22 44.42 34.39
N LEU A 1043 -9.73 43.26 34.81
CA LEU A 1043 -10.24 41.96 34.37
C LEU A 1043 -10.48 41.09 35.61
N GLY A 1044 -11.57 40.33 35.55
CA GLY A 1044 -12.25 39.73 36.68
C GLY A 1044 -11.52 38.56 37.35
N HIS A 1045 -12.02 38.28 38.55
CA HIS A 1045 -11.78 37.14 39.43
C HIS A 1045 -11.53 35.79 38.73
N PRO A 1046 -10.74 34.89 39.38
CA PRO A 1046 -11.38 33.96 40.32
C PRO A 1046 -10.62 33.64 41.61
N ALA A 1047 -11.41 33.15 42.58
CA ALA A 1047 -11.11 32.24 43.67
C ALA A 1047 -10.07 32.63 44.75
N ARG A 1048 -10.62 32.95 45.94
CA ARG A 1048 -9.94 32.88 47.23
C ARG A 1048 -9.64 31.42 47.59
N LEU A 1049 -8.39 31.12 47.93
CA LEU A 1049 -8.02 30.02 48.83
C LEU A 1049 -7.35 30.64 50.05
N GLU A 1050 -7.91 30.38 51.22
CA GLU A 1050 -7.46 30.88 52.51
C GLU A 1050 -6.14 30.22 52.91
N MET A 1051 -5.14 31.03 53.25
CA MET A 1051 -3.92 30.57 53.91
C MET A 1051 -4.14 30.45 55.42
N GLY A 1052 -4.10 29.22 55.93
CA GLY A 1052 -4.02 28.92 57.35
C GLY A 1052 -2.61 29.14 57.91
N GLN A 1053 -2.55 29.69 59.12
CA GLN A 1053 -1.34 30.04 59.87
C GLN A 1053 -0.52 28.83 60.39
N PRO A 1054 0.77 29.05 60.76
CA PRO A 1054 1.68 28.00 61.24
C PRO A 1054 1.89 28.03 62.77
N VAL A 1055 1.98 26.86 63.44
CA VAL A 1055 2.67 26.68 64.74
C VAL A 1055 3.01 25.18 64.98
N PRO A 1056 3.87 24.77 65.95
CA PRO A 1056 5.30 24.54 65.74
C PRO A 1056 5.81 23.15 66.17
N SER A 1057 7.11 22.96 65.97
CA SER A 1057 7.98 21.85 66.38
C SER A 1057 7.97 21.51 67.88
N ARG A 1058 8.21 20.24 68.24
CA ARG A 1058 9.27 19.79 69.20
C ARG A 1058 9.30 18.28 69.48
N LEU A 1059 10.54 17.76 69.50
CA LEU A 1059 11.14 16.70 70.37
C LEU A 1059 10.56 15.27 70.28
N GLY A 1060 11.33 14.19 70.26
CA GLY A 1060 12.76 13.98 70.43
C GLY A 1060 13.13 12.49 70.29
N LEU A 1061 14.41 12.27 69.99
CA LEU A 1061 15.22 11.04 70.03
C LEU A 1061 15.09 10.26 71.38
N PRO A 1062 15.58 8.99 71.56
CA PRO A 1062 16.84 8.50 71.00
C PRO A 1062 17.07 6.98 70.70
N ARG A 1063 18.04 6.77 69.80
CA ARG A 1063 19.18 5.81 69.76
C ARG A 1063 19.02 4.38 70.31
N ARG A 1064 19.48 3.40 69.51
CA ARG A 1064 20.55 2.43 69.85
C ARG A 1064 21.18 1.77 68.60
N ARG A 1065 22.53 1.77 68.56
CA ARG A 1065 23.47 1.00 67.70
C ARG A 1065 23.77 -0.38 68.36
N PRO A 1066 24.67 -1.26 67.84
CA PRO A 1066 24.93 -1.79 66.49
C PRO A 1066 25.08 -3.35 66.44
N ALA A 1067 25.24 -3.91 65.21
CA ALA A 1067 25.93 -5.14 64.69
C ALA A 1067 26.55 -6.20 65.66
N PRO A 1068 26.78 -7.51 65.31
CA PRO A 1068 27.51 -7.95 64.10
C PRO A 1068 27.31 -9.39 63.50
N HIS A 1069 27.94 -9.60 62.33
CA HIS A 1069 28.53 -10.81 61.69
C HIS A 1069 28.03 -12.26 61.98
N ARG A 1070 27.75 -13.03 60.89
CA ARG A 1070 28.56 -14.19 60.40
C ARG A 1070 27.83 -15.00 59.29
N ALA A 1071 28.55 -15.34 58.23
CA ALA A 1071 28.29 -16.49 57.32
C ALA A 1071 28.91 -17.78 57.92
N PRO A 1072 29.00 -18.97 57.28
CA PRO A 1072 28.42 -19.49 56.03
C PRO A 1072 27.86 -20.95 56.15
N GLY A 1073 27.29 -21.51 55.05
CA GLY A 1073 27.57 -22.91 54.69
C GLY A 1073 26.42 -23.89 54.36
N ARG A 1074 26.65 -24.60 53.25
CA ARG A 1074 26.32 -26.02 52.93
C ARG A 1074 24.98 -26.39 52.27
N THR A 1075 25.07 -26.53 50.93
CA THR A 1075 24.94 -27.76 50.12
C THR A 1075 23.85 -28.82 50.39
N ARG A 1076 23.18 -29.16 49.27
CA ARG A 1076 22.80 -30.51 48.73
C ARG A 1076 21.34 -31.02 48.96
N PRO A 1077 20.83 -31.96 48.12
CA PRO A 1077 19.74 -31.68 47.16
C PRO A 1077 18.56 -32.69 47.15
N ALA A 1078 17.69 -32.55 46.14
CA ALA A 1078 16.74 -33.54 45.56
C ALA A 1078 15.28 -33.56 46.11
N PRO A 1079 14.32 -34.27 45.46
CA PRO A 1079 13.63 -33.83 44.24
C PRO A 1079 12.09 -33.77 44.42
N ARG A 1080 11.39 -32.98 43.58
CA ARG A 1080 9.92 -32.91 43.55
C ARG A 1080 9.33 -33.84 42.50
N ARG A 1081 8.41 -34.71 42.93
CA ARG A 1081 7.38 -35.39 42.11
C ARG A 1081 6.08 -34.56 42.07
N PRO A 1082 5.19 -34.81 41.08
CA PRO A 1082 4.17 -33.87 40.64
C PRO A 1082 2.86 -33.99 41.44
N ARG A 1083 2.11 -32.89 41.51
CA ARG A 1083 0.72 -32.89 42.00
C ARG A 1083 -0.23 -32.55 40.85
N ALA A 1084 -1.05 -33.53 40.51
CA ALA A 1084 -2.31 -33.36 39.80
C ALA A 1084 -3.28 -32.49 40.62
N ARG A 1085 -4.09 -31.70 39.93
CA ARG A 1085 -5.32 -31.10 40.47
C ARG A 1085 -6.40 -31.11 39.40
N ASP A 1086 -7.32 -32.05 39.56
CA ASP A 1086 -8.67 -32.00 39.03
C ASP A 1086 -9.48 -30.88 39.70
N ARG A 1087 -10.27 -30.16 38.90
CA ARG A 1087 -11.50 -29.49 39.35
C ARG A 1087 -12.59 -29.62 38.26
N PRO A 1088 -13.84 -29.95 38.64
CA PRO A 1088 -14.90 -30.29 37.71
C PRO A 1088 -15.67 -29.06 37.17
N ARG A 1089 -16.04 -29.12 35.88
CA ARG A 1089 -16.98 -28.19 35.23
C ARG A 1089 -18.42 -28.66 35.43
N ARG A 1090 -19.33 -27.73 35.74
CA ARG A 1090 -20.79 -27.92 35.70
C ARG A 1090 -21.35 -27.63 34.30
N PRO A 1091 -22.50 -28.24 33.92
CA PRO A 1091 -23.01 -28.22 32.54
C PRO A 1091 -23.96 -27.05 32.25
N HIS A 1092 -23.89 -26.51 31.04
CA HIS A 1092 -24.89 -25.58 30.49
C HIS A 1092 -25.96 -26.36 29.70
N ARG A 1093 -27.23 -26.06 30.01
CA ARG A 1093 -28.42 -26.55 29.30
C ARG A 1093 -28.72 -25.65 28.10
N HIS A 1094 -29.02 -26.27 26.97
CA HIS A 1094 -29.65 -25.65 25.80
C HIS A 1094 -31.16 -25.46 26.00
N GLY A 1095 -31.70 -24.37 25.43
CA GLY A 1095 -33.13 -24.14 25.23
C GLY A 1095 -33.33 -23.18 24.03
N PRO A 1096 -34.32 -23.43 23.13
CA PRO A 1096 -34.46 -22.72 21.87
C PRO A 1096 -35.39 -21.50 22.00
N LEU A 1097 -35.10 -20.42 21.26
CA LEU A 1097 -35.98 -19.24 21.15
C LEU A 1097 -36.63 -19.19 19.77
N GLY A 1098 -37.92 -19.54 19.73
CA GLY A 1098 -38.83 -19.19 18.65
C GLY A 1098 -39.36 -17.76 18.84
N ARG A 1099 -39.33 -16.96 17.76
CA ARG A 1099 -39.95 -15.63 17.71
C ARG A 1099 -41.41 -15.75 17.27
N ARG A 1100 -42.32 -15.11 18.02
CA ARG A 1100 -43.67 -14.71 17.58
C ARG A 1100 -43.94 -13.25 18.01
N PRO A 1101 -44.83 -12.54 17.29
CA PRO A 1101 -44.83 -11.08 17.19
C PRO A 1101 -45.62 -10.39 18.31
N ARG A 1102 -45.29 -9.11 18.58
CA ARG A 1102 -46.06 -8.23 19.48
C ARG A 1102 -47.10 -7.39 18.70
N PRO A 1103 -48.25 -7.07 19.31
CA PRO A 1103 -49.39 -6.48 18.62
C PRO A 1103 -49.44 -4.95 18.67
N LEU A 1104 -50.17 -4.42 17.68
CA LEU A 1104 -50.69 -3.06 17.50
C LEU A 1104 -51.28 -2.42 18.77
N ARG A 1105 -50.99 -1.13 18.99
CA ARG A 1105 -51.79 -0.25 19.84
C ARG A 1105 -52.32 0.94 19.03
N ARG A 1106 -53.64 1.10 19.10
CA ARG A 1106 -54.49 2.09 18.42
C ARG A 1106 -54.31 3.51 18.94
N HIS A 1107 -54.60 4.45 18.04
CA HIS A 1107 -54.96 5.86 18.19
C HIS A 1107 -55.68 6.28 19.49
N ARG A 1108 -55.40 7.51 19.94
CA ARG A 1108 -56.44 8.54 20.11
C ARG A 1108 -55.88 9.97 20.10
N THR A 1109 -56.57 10.76 19.29
CA THR A 1109 -56.68 12.22 19.10
C THR A 1109 -56.44 13.15 20.30
N ALA A 1110 -55.77 14.27 20.03
CA ALA A 1110 -56.27 15.64 20.20
C ALA A 1110 -55.55 16.56 19.20
#